data_AF-A0A815KJD4-F1
#
_entry.id   AF-A0A815KJD4-F1
#
_cell.length_a   1.000
_cell.length_b   1.000
_cell.length_c   1.000
_cell.angle_alpha   90.00
_cell.angle_beta   90.00
_cell.angle_gamma   90.00
#
_symmetry.space_group_name_H-M   'P 1'
#
loop_
_entity.id
_entity.type
_entity.pdbx_description
1 polymer ?
#
loop_
_entity_poly.entity_id
_entity_poly.type
_entity_poly.pdbx_seq_one_letter_code
_entity_poly.pdbx_strand_id
1 'polypeptide(L)'
;MSLFSLEQFLRFRALQKRDNSSDDEHVKSRGDIFRDIRRQKPLSINDLCSRAKVLDKKWKAFLDIEDDRSANPLDVLQTVLITYAEIARLISSDLSIKAKLDVVQLLERLAKVITAREVLKLCKIHSSAQQLFHRLLDLLQSLDIISQSKNLELNKNVRTMYKNILLHFIYVINDTLLNIKFFKDDLEKHLQLLKVFIFYVDEYIISKPTSETDEGCVKSILTCVWNATDKTIVVPTFVKANCPEYVLKWIKKTDILDIQRSLISIIHNIARHASGVKALNNSKNIEALKLFEEIILRKLDANHPSDSIKFIRNDTYIIDEYGKNVTSITGVKFCNTELDTIKEMYLFYCMAFSLLYKTYEVTANINKMNTNILGELLQIVVNSSKMVTLRYNGCHISEPLVVLAKLFVDDTIISLFLSYKVKDTKIDKEYSMIEFFCNLLIQFRGLFIHGDYYERLTLRSLFNIIYSISCNKDACLELKLNGKLLIIIESFTKDNNSKTSKSVYNDELDVMSHIHMSSISEAASGILLNIKKENKNDNLRTFSEMTNTTISAVHILPTVMIIYSNADYIFCAKLVDALSNYNEFNVVVDFNMVSDNNWLDMLESLKAAAIILLIITDDFYNSRSCRHGIYFASLLNKKIILIFKEENFKLIKWLDLALAELDSRQFVISEQFDDDIIKLSDLICKTLNIQSHINQQKNNDNDDPNKRLLHSLSQKPVEQWTKTDVINWFHRNNVTEELCAWYEFQDGNELIFYADRLLPNWEHEYEAIKCYLNEQHDKKLERSEFETFVLVLNNLMKQQQTKRILNNKKNSLLSVTCTIT
;
A
#
# COMPACT_ATOMS: atom_id res chain seq x y z
N MET A 1 17.62 -16.15 -27.03
CA MET A 1 17.79 -14.80 -27.62
C MET A 1 18.82 -13.90 -26.89
N SER A 2 19.35 -14.25 -25.71
CA SER A 2 20.24 -13.37 -24.91
C SER A 2 21.73 -13.34 -25.30
N LEU A 3 22.22 -14.27 -26.13
CA LEU A 3 23.61 -14.25 -26.63
C LEU A 3 23.84 -13.18 -27.71
N PHE A 4 22.79 -12.80 -28.45
CA PHE A 4 22.88 -11.89 -29.60
C PHE A 4 23.06 -10.42 -29.18
N SER A 5 22.51 -10.01 -28.02
CA SER A 5 22.60 -8.63 -27.52
C SER A 5 23.96 -8.31 -26.87
N LEU A 6 24.58 -9.27 -26.18
CA LEU A 6 25.94 -9.14 -25.65
C LEU A 6 26.97 -9.08 -26.78
N GLU A 7 26.74 -9.85 -27.85
CA GLU A 7 27.58 -9.82 -29.05
C GLU A 7 27.53 -8.46 -29.76
N GLN A 8 26.34 -7.85 -29.89
CA GLN A 8 26.18 -6.52 -30.48
C GLN A 8 26.77 -5.41 -29.61
N PHE A 9 26.60 -5.47 -28.28
CA PHE A 9 27.18 -4.50 -27.35
C PHE A 9 28.72 -4.53 -27.34
N LEU A 10 29.32 -5.73 -27.38
CA LEU A 10 30.76 -5.89 -27.46
C LEU A 10 31.33 -5.49 -28.85
N ARG A 11 30.56 -5.67 -29.93
CA ARG A 11 30.91 -5.14 -31.27
C ARG A 11 30.92 -3.60 -31.28
N PHE A 12 29.92 -2.96 -30.69
CA PHE A 12 29.80 -1.50 -30.62
C PHE A 12 30.97 -0.86 -29.84
N ARG A 13 31.34 -1.43 -28.68
CA ARG A 13 32.48 -0.93 -27.88
C ARG A 13 33.85 -1.19 -28.52
N ALA A 14 34.00 -2.28 -29.27
CA ALA A 14 35.23 -2.57 -30.01
C ALA A 14 35.44 -1.62 -31.19
N LEU A 15 34.36 -1.17 -31.83
CA LEU A 15 34.41 -0.16 -32.90
C LEU A 15 34.74 1.24 -32.35
N GLN A 16 34.13 1.67 -31.24
CA GLN A 16 34.45 2.97 -30.61
C GLN A 16 35.90 3.11 -30.12
N LYS A 17 36.57 2.00 -29.78
CA LYS A 17 37.99 2.02 -29.39
C LYS A 17 38.94 2.03 -30.58
N ARG A 18 38.48 1.66 -31.76
CA ARG A 18 39.31 1.63 -32.98
C ARG A 18 39.51 3.03 -33.59
N ASP A 19 38.59 3.95 -33.32
CA ASP A 19 38.64 5.32 -33.84
C ASP A 19 39.44 6.30 -32.94
N ASN A 20 39.88 5.89 -31.74
CA ASN A 20 40.44 6.80 -30.72
C ASN A 20 41.84 6.43 -30.16
N SER A 21 42.57 5.46 -30.72
CA SER A 21 43.94 5.19 -30.25
C SER A 21 44.87 4.73 -31.36
N SER A 22 45.98 5.44 -31.55
CA SER A 22 47.06 5.13 -32.49
C SER A 22 48.13 4.16 -31.93
N ASP A 23 47.90 3.53 -30.76
CA ASP A 23 48.85 2.60 -30.16
C ASP A 23 48.40 1.14 -30.31
N ASP A 24 49.01 0.48 -31.31
CA ASP A 24 48.57 -0.80 -31.87
C ASP A 24 49.05 -2.05 -31.07
N GLU A 25 49.92 -1.90 -30.07
CA GLU A 25 50.48 -3.03 -29.31
C GLU A 25 49.69 -3.42 -28.05
N HIS A 26 49.08 -2.46 -27.34
CA HIS A 26 48.29 -2.76 -26.14
C HIS A 26 46.87 -3.25 -26.46
N VAL A 27 46.34 -2.95 -27.64
CA VAL A 27 45.03 -3.44 -28.11
C VAL A 27 45.09 -4.90 -28.56
N LYS A 28 46.24 -5.38 -29.07
CA LYS A 28 46.46 -6.80 -29.44
C LYS A 28 46.34 -7.74 -28.24
N SER A 29 46.99 -7.43 -27.12
CA SER A 29 46.96 -8.23 -25.88
C SER A 29 45.54 -8.38 -25.30
N ARG A 30 44.73 -7.31 -25.32
CA ARG A 30 43.32 -7.35 -24.90
C ARG A 30 42.43 -8.06 -25.90
N GLY A 31 42.69 -7.89 -27.20
CA GLY A 31 41.94 -8.54 -28.28
C GLY A 31 42.12 -10.06 -28.32
N ASP A 32 43.31 -10.57 -27.98
CA ASP A 32 43.62 -12.00 -28.04
C ASP A 32 42.94 -12.80 -26.92
N ILE A 33 42.80 -12.23 -25.71
CA ILE A 33 42.04 -12.86 -24.60
C ILE A 33 40.57 -13.08 -24.97
N PHE A 34 39.92 -12.10 -25.61
CA PHE A 34 38.52 -12.22 -26.04
C PHE A 34 38.36 -13.02 -27.34
N ARG A 35 39.40 -13.10 -28.18
CA ARG A 35 39.42 -13.93 -29.40
C ARG A 35 39.55 -15.42 -29.06
N ASP A 36 40.25 -15.78 -27.98
CA ASP A 36 40.33 -17.15 -27.44
C ASP A 36 39.05 -17.60 -26.73
N ILE A 37 38.29 -16.68 -26.12
CA ILE A 37 36.94 -16.97 -25.59
C ILE A 37 35.95 -17.26 -26.73
N ARG A 38 36.15 -16.66 -27.91
CA ARG A 38 35.23 -16.71 -29.07
C ARG A 38 35.28 -17.99 -29.90
N ARG A 39 36.31 -18.83 -29.75
CA ARG A 39 36.59 -19.93 -30.68
C ARG A 39 36.83 -21.28 -29.99
N GLN A 40 35.94 -21.81 -29.14
CA GLN A 40 36.26 -23.11 -28.52
C GLN A 40 35.11 -24.13 -28.42
N LYS A 41 35.52 -25.37 -28.76
CA LYS A 41 35.02 -26.64 -28.24
C LYS A 41 34.82 -26.55 -26.71
N PRO A 42 33.94 -27.38 -26.11
CA PRO A 42 33.78 -27.43 -24.66
C PRO A 42 35.16 -27.61 -23.98
N LEU A 43 35.49 -26.67 -23.10
CA LEU A 43 36.74 -26.66 -22.32
C LEU A 43 36.77 -27.86 -21.38
N SER A 44 37.93 -28.49 -21.21
CA SER A 44 38.08 -29.52 -20.17
C SER A 44 38.14 -28.86 -18.78
N ILE A 45 37.78 -29.62 -17.73
CA ILE A 45 37.88 -29.15 -16.34
C ILE A 45 39.31 -28.72 -15.99
N ASN A 46 40.32 -29.42 -16.53
CA ASN A 46 41.72 -29.09 -16.30
C ASN A 46 42.09 -27.71 -16.91
N ASP A 47 41.54 -27.37 -18.07
CA ASP A 47 41.77 -26.06 -18.70
C ASP A 47 41.16 -24.94 -17.86
N LEU A 48 39.97 -25.17 -17.32
CA LEU A 48 39.28 -24.20 -16.49
C LEU A 48 39.94 -24.03 -15.12
N CYS A 49 40.35 -25.11 -14.47
CA CYS A 49 41.13 -25.06 -13.23
C CYS A 49 42.45 -24.32 -13.43
N SER A 50 43.12 -24.52 -14.57
CA SER A 50 44.34 -23.80 -14.94
C SER A 50 44.06 -22.31 -15.16
N ARG A 51 42.97 -21.96 -15.86
CA ARG A 51 42.52 -20.57 -16.04
C ARG A 51 42.20 -19.90 -14.70
N ALA A 52 41.50 -20.59 -13.79
CA ALA A 52 41.17 -20.07 -12.48
C ALA A 52 42.41 -19.78 -11.64
N LYS A 53 43.44 -20.65 -11.70
CA LYS A 53 44.74 -20.40 -11.06
C LYS A 53 45.47 -19.19 -11.65
N VAL A 54 45.42 -19.00 -12.96
CA VAL A 54 46.00 -17.82 -13.62
C VAL A 54 45.25 -16.54 -13.21
N LEU A 55 43.92 -16.58 -13.14
CA LEU A 55 43.11 -15.46 -12.68
C LEU A 55 43.35 -15.12 -11.21
N ASP A 56 43.50 -16.12 -10.33
CA ASP A 56 43.88 -15.92 -8.92
C ASP A 56 45.25 -15.24 -8.80
N LYS A 57 46.23 -15.66 -9.60
CA LYS A 57 47.55 -15.03 -9.63
C LYS A 57 47.47 -13.58 -10.13
N LYS A 58 46.67 -13.32 -11.17
CA LYS A 58 46.44 -11.94 -11.69
C LYS A 58 45.71 -11.07 -10.67
N TRP A 59 44.76 -11.63 -9.93
CA TRP A 59 44.04 -10.93 -8.89
C TRP A 59 44.95 -10.58 -7.70
N LYS A 60 45.77 -11.52 -7.24
CA LYS A 60 46.78 -11.24 -6.20
C LYS A 60 47.76 -10.17 -6.64
N ALA A 61 48.29 -10.29 -7.86
CA ALA A 61 49.14 -9.23 -8.42
C ALA A 61 48.41 -7.89 -8.49
N PHE A 62 47.11 -7.87 -8.82
CA PHE A 62 46.32 -6.64 -8.81
C PHE A 62 46.13 -6.06 -7.40
N LEU A 63 45.92 -6.90 -6.39
CA LEU A 63 45.83 -6.46 -4.99
C LEU A 63 47.18 -5.95 -4.46
N ASP A 64 48.29 -6.51 -4.92
CA ASP A 64 49.65 -6.15 -4.50
C ASP A 64 50.18 -4.89 -5.21
N ILE A 65 49.57 -4.47 -6.32
CA ILE A 65 49.99 -3.29 -7.10
C ILE A 65 49.05 -2.13 -6.78
N GLU A 66 49.43 -1.27 -5.83
CA GLU A 66 48.66 -0.05 -5.48
C GLU A 66 48.62 0.99 -6.63
N ASP A 67 49.43 0.87 -7.69
CA ASP A 67 49.69 1.96 -8.65
C ASP A 67 49.39 1.69 -10.14
N ASP A 68 49.05 0.46 -10.56
CA ASP A 68 48.79 0.17 -11.99
C ASP A 68 47.32 0.41 -12.33
N ARG A 69 47.02 1.67 -12.69
CA ARG A 69 45.68 2.17 -13.06
C ARG A 69 45.12 1.60 -14.37
N SER A 70 45.82 0.68 -15.04
CA SER A 70 45.47 0.27 -16.41
C SER A 70 44.27 -0.70 -16.50
N ALA A 71 43.95 -1.45 -15.45
CA ALA A 71 42.83 -2.40 -15.41
C ALA A 71 41.72 -1.95 -14.45
N ASN A 72 40.47 -1.89 -14.92
CA ASN A 72 39.32 -1.63 -14.05
C ASN A 72 39.11 -2.84 -13.12
N PRO A 73 39.21 -2.68 -11.78
CA PRO A 73 39.02 -3.77 -10.83
C PRO A 73 37.70 -4.55 -11.03
N LEU A 74 36.65 -3.85 -11.47
CA LEU A 74 35.35 -4.46 -11.73
C LEU A 74 35.39 -5.44 -12.91
N ASP A 75 36.11 -5.11 -13.98
CA ASP A 75 36.23 -5.98 -15.15
C ASP A 75 36.98 -7.27 -14.81
N VAL A 76 38.01 -7.16 -13.95
CA VAL A 76 38.75 -8.33 -13.45
C VAL A 76 37.84 -9.18 -12.58
N LEU A 77 37.15 -8.58 -11.61
CA LEU A 77 36.22 -9.28 -10.72
C LEU A 77 35.09 -9.98 -11.51
N GLN A 78 34.53 -9.32 -12.52
CA GLN A 78 33.54 -9.92 -13.40
C GLN A 78 34.08 -11.13 -14.15
N THR A 79 35.28 -11.03 -14.70
CA THR A 79 35.93 -12.13 -15.41
C THR A 79 36.15 -13.31 -14.48
N VAL A 80 36.57 -13.06 -13.23
CA VAL A 80 36.68 -14.09 -12.19
C VAL A 80 35.31 -14.71 -11.93
N LEU A 81 34.28 -13.93 -11.62
CA LEU A 81 32.95 -14.47 -11.30
C LEU A 81 32.35 -15.29 -12.44
N ILE A 82 32.48 -14.85 -13.69
CA ILE A 82 32.01 -15.58 -14.88
C ILE A 82 32.77 -16.91 -15.02
N THR A 83 34.09 -16.88 -14.92
CA THR A 83 34.91 -18.10 -15.04
C THR A 83 34.53 -19.12 -13.97
N TYR A 84 34.27 -18.65 -12.75
CA TYR A 84 33.86 -19.52 -11.65
C TYR A 84 32.43 -20.05 -11.80
N ALA A 85 31.50 -19.25 -12.35
CA ALA A 85 30.16 -19.71 -12.68
C ALA A 85 30.17 -20.79 -13.78
N GLU A 86 31.03 -20.66 -14.79
CA GLU A 86 31.21 -21.67 -15.83
C GLU A 86 31.82 -22.96 -15.28
N ILE A 87 32.86 -22.84 -14.46
CA ILE A 87 33.47 -23.95 -13.72
C ILE A 87 32.37 -24.69 -12.95
N ALA A 88 31.68 -23.96 -12.07
CA ALA A 88 30.57 -24.46 -11.27
C ALA A 88 29.54 -25.26 -12.06
N ARG A 89 29.07 -24.70 -13.19
CA ARG A 89 28.04 -25.31 -14.04
C ARG A 89 28.52 -26.62 -14.67
N LEU A 90 29.79 -26.68 -15.06
CA LEU A 90 30.36 -27.91 -15.61
C LEU A 90 30.49 -28.99 -14.54
N ILE A 91 30.70 -28.59 -13.28
CA ILE A 91 30.89 -29.52 -12.17
C ILE A 91 29.59 -30.10 -11.65
N SER A 92 28.50 -29.33 -11.65
CA SER A 92 27.17 -29.83 -11.26
C SER A 92 26.64 -30.91 -12.19
N SER A 93 27.25 -31.10 -13.37
CA SER A 93 26.73 -31.98 -14.42
C SER A 93 27.13 -33.46 -14.35
N ASP A 94 28.30 -33.86 -13.82
CA ASP A 94 28.62 -35.26 -13.45
C ASP A 94 30.10 -35.40 -13.02
N LEU A 95 30.42 -35.34 -11.73
CA LEU A 95 31.83 -35.45 -11.28
C LEU A 95 32.07 -36.30 -10.04
N SER A 96 33.19 -37.00 -10.07
CA SER A 96 33.76 -37.78 -8.96
C SER A 96 34.03 -36.91 -7.72
N ILE A 97 34.01 -37.53 -6.54
CA ILE A 97 34.20 -36.86 -5.23
C ILE A 97 35.48 -36.00 -5.17
N LYS A 98 36.58 -36.45 -5.80
CA LYS A 98 37.85 -35.71 -5.82
C LYS A 98 37.73 -34.37 -6.54
N ALA A 99 37.04 -34.34 -7.69
CA ALA A 99 36.79 -33.10 -8.41
C ALA A 99 35.88 -32.15 -7.63
N LYS A 100 34.95 -32.66 -6.80
CA LYS A 100 34.15 -31.82 -5.89
C LYS A 100 35.03 -31.13 -4.82
N LEU A 101 36.07 -31.77 -4.30
CA LEU A 101 36.95 -31.18 -3.28
C LEU A 101 37.79 -30.02 -3.82
N ASP A 102 38.42 -30.19 -4.99
CA ASP A 102 39.23 -29.14 -5.62
C ASP A 102 38.40 -27.88 -5.90
N VAL A 103 37.12 -28.08 -6.20
CA VAL A 103 36.15 -27.01 -6.50
C VAL A 103 35.75 -26.28 -5.25
N VAL A 104 35.50 -27.00 -4.17
CA VAL A 104 35.19 -26.38 -2.88
C VAL A 104 36.35 -25.53 -2.40
N GLN A 105 37.60 -26.00 -2.56
CA GLN A 105 38.79 -25.19 -2.27
C GLN A 105 38.89 -23.96 -3.17
N LEU A 106 38.51 -24.10 -4.44
CA LEU A 106 38.48 -22.99 -5.39
C LEU A 106 37.43 -21.95 -4.98
N LEU A 107 36.22 -22.37 -4.64
CA LEU A 107 35.15 -21.51 -4.14
C LEU A 107 35.51 -20.83 -2.81
N GLU A 108 36.23 -21.52 -1.93
CA GLU A 108 36.74 -20.92 -0.69
C GLU A 108 37.75 -19.79 -0.99
N ARG A 109 38.61 -19.96 -1.99
CA ARG A 109 39.51 -18.88 -2.45
C ARG A 109 38.74 -17.72 -3.04
N LEU A 110 37.71 -18.00 -3.85
CA LEU A 110 36.84 -16.94 -4.37
C LEU A 110 36.15 -16.19 -3.23
N ALA A 111 35.62 -16.92 -2.25
CA ALA A 111 34.98 -16.34 -1.07
C ALA A 111 35.93 -15.36 -0.36
N LYS A 112 37.19 -15.75 -0.14
CA LYS A 112 38.22 -14.87 0.45
C LYS A 112 38.49 -13.64 -0.42
N VAL A 113 38.56 -13.82 -1.74
CA VAL A 113 38.77 -12.73 -2.71
C VAL A 113 37.62 -11.73 -2.69
N ILE A 114 36.36 -12.18 -2.74
CA ILE A 114 35.21 -11.27 -2.76
C ILE A 114 35.02 -10.53 -1.43
N THR A 115 35.50 -11.09 -0.33
CA THR A 115 35.51 -10.43 0.99
C THR A 115 36.70 -9.50 1.20
N ALA A 116 37.62 -9.40 0.23
CA ALA A 116 38.75 -8.49 0.33
C ALA A 116 38.25 -7.03 0.41
N ARG A 117 38.94 -6.22 1.22
CA ARG A 117 38.55 -4.83 1.52
C ARG A 117 38.40 -3.98 0.26
N GLU A 118 39.19 -4.29 -0.76
CA GLU A 118 39.24 -3.63 -2.05
C GLU A 118 37.94 -3.88 -2.84
N VAL A 119 37.39 -5.10 -2.79
CA VAL A 119 36.10 -5.43 -3.41
C VAL A 119 34.98 -4.69 -2.71
N LEU A 120 34.99 -4.65 -1.37
CA LEU A 120 34.01 -3.91 -0.58
C LEU A 120 34.06 -2.38 -0.85
N LYS A 121 35.22 -1.82 -1.18
CA LYS A 121 35.31 -0.42 -1.65
C LYS A 121 34.57 -0.22 -2.97
N LEU A 122 34.59 -1.19 -3.89
CA LEU A 122 33.84 -1.12 -5.16
C LEU A 122 32.33 -1.21 -4.94
N CYS A 123 31.89 -1.92 -3.90
CA CYS A 123 30.48 -2.00 -3.51
C CYS A 123 29.87 -0.64 -3.15
N LYS A 124 30.69 0.40 -2.91
CA LYS A 124 30.22 1.78 -2.67
C LYS A 124 29.80 2.50 -3.94
N ILE A 125 30.19 2.00 -5.12
CA ILE A 125 29.78 2.56 -6.41
C ILE A 125 28.52 1.82 -6.86
N HIS A 126 27.40 2.55 -6.98
CA HIS A 126 26.07 1.99 -7.28
C HIS A 126 26.06 0.98 -8.44
N SER A 127 26.64 1.34 -9.60
CA SER A 127 26.67 0.49 -10.79
C SER A 127 27.50 -0.79 -10.59
N SER A 128 28.62 -0.69 -9.87
CA SER A 128 29.47 -1.83 -9.51
C SER A 128 28.77 -2.76 -8.52
N ALA A 129 28.11 -2.19 -7.50
CA ALA A 129 27.36 -2.93 -6.49
C ALA A 129 26.23 -3.74 -7.11
N GLN A 130 25.44 -3.13 -8.00
CA GLN A 130 24.33 -3.79 -8.69
C GLN A 130 24.82 -4.94 -9.58
N GLN A 131 25.91 -4.75 -10.33
CA GLN A 131 26.49 -5.80 -11.16
C GLN A 131 27.04 -6.96 -10.31
N LEU A 132 27.78 -6.65 -9.25
CA LEU A 132 28.33 -7.65 -8.35
C LEU A 132 27.22 -8.47 -7.67
N PHE A 133 26.20 -7.78 -7.14
CA PHE A 133 25.04 -8.40 -6.51
C PHE A 133 24.35 -9.42 -7.42
N HIS A 134 23.94 -9.01 -8.62
CA HIS A 134 23.25 -9.93 -9.52
C HIS A 134 24.14 -11.10 -9.95
N ARG A 135 25.46 -10.89 -10.13
CA ARG A 135 26.40 -11.98 -10.48
C ARG A 135 26.59 -12.96 -9.34
N LEU A 136 26.64 -12.50 -8.10
CA LEU A 136 26.71 -13.38 -6.93
C LEU A 136 25.42 -14.20 -6.78
N LEU A 137 24.25 -13.60 -7.02
CA LEU A 137 22.99 -14.35 -7.06
C LEU A 137 22.95 -15.38 -8.19
N ASP A 138 23.37 -14.99 -9.41
CA ASP A 138 23.46 -15.92 -10.55
C ASP A 138 24.41 -17.10 -10.22
N LEU A 139 25.52 -16.83 -9.53
CA LEU A 139 26.50 -17.84 -9.12
C LEU A 139 25.93 -18.78 -8.04
N LEU A 140 25.29 -18.25 -7.00
CA LEU A 140 24.63 -19.04 -5.95
C LEU A 140 23.55 -19.96 -6.53
N GLN A 141 22.76 -19.45 -7.48
CA GLN A 141 21.72 -20.22 -8.16
C GLN A 141 22.32 -21.31 -9.05
N SER A 142 23.40 -21.01 -9.77
CA SER A 142 24.04 -21.99 -10.69
C SER A 142 24.76 -23.12 -9.96
N LEU A 143 25.29 -22.83 -8.77
CA LEU A 143 26.07 -23.79 -8.00
C LEU A 143 25.22 -24.77 -7.18
N ASP A 144 23.94 -24.45 -6.98
CA ASP A 144 23.07 -25.18 -6.03
C ASP A 144 23.74 -25.37 -4.66
N ILE A 145 24.60 -24.40 -4.24
CA ILE A 145 25.41 -24.45 -3.00
C ILE A 145 24.52 -24.79 -1.81
N ILE A 146 23.29 -24.27 -1.81
CA ILE A 146 22.39 -24.40 -0.68
C ILE A 146 21.91 -25.85 -0.54
N SER A 147 21.49 -26.49 -1.63
CA SER A 147 21.11 -27.91 -1.58
C SER A 147 22.32 -28.80 -1.28
N GLN A 148 23.49 -28.49 -1.83
CA GLN A 148 24.73 -29.22 -1.52
C GLN A 148 25.16 -29.04 -0.06
N SER A 149 25.03 -27.85 0.53
CA SER A 149 25.37 -27.60 1.94
C SER A 149 24.58 -28.47 2.92
N LYS A 150 23.40 -28.95 2.48
CA LYS A 150 22.48 -29.81 3.23
C LYS A 150 22.59 -31.28 2.88
N ASN A 151 23.24 -31.64 1.77
CA ASN A 151 23.28 -33.02 1.30
C ASN A 151 23.94 -33.93 2.34
N LEU A 152 23.15 -34.82 2.95
CA LEU A 152 23.60 -35.70 4.02
C LEU A 152 24.68 -36.71 3.57
N GLU A 153 24.73 -37.00 2.27
CA GLU A 153 25.71 -37.90 1.66
C GLU A 153 27.10 -37.26 1.54
N LEU A 154 27.19 -35.92 1.63
CA LEU A 154 28.49 -35.24 1.62
C LEU A 154 29.19 -35.39 2.97
N ASN A 155 30.52 -35.53 2.90
CA ASN A 155 31.38 -35.49 4.08
C ASN A 155 31.14 -34.19 4.88
N LYS A 156 31.10 -34.30 6.21
CA LYS A 156 30.90 -33.16 7.14
C LYS A 156 31.79 -31.96 6.80
N ASN A 157 33.07 -32.19 6.49
CA ASN A 157 34.03 -31.12 6.16
C ASN A 157 33.64 -30.38 4.89
N VAL A 158 33.16 -31.10 3.86
CA VAL A 158 32.70 -30.51 2.60
C VAL A 158 31.45 -29.68 2.82
N ARG A 159 30.50 -30.17 3.63
CA ARG A 159 29.31 -29.38 4.03
C ARG A 159 29.71 -28.10 4.76
N THR A 160 30.62 -28.18 5.73
CA THR A 160 31.12 -26.99 6.45
C THR A 160 31.76 -25.99 5.51
N MET A 161 32.54 -26.44 4.53
CA MET A 161 33.12 -25.55 3.51
C MET A 161 32.03 -24.88 2.66
N TYR A 162 31.01 -25.61 2.20
CA TYR A 162 29.88 -25.00 1.48
C TYR A 162 29.13 -23.95 2.31
N LYS A 163 28.95 -24.21 3.61
CA LYS A 163 28.35 -23.24 4.55
C LYS A 163 29.21 -21.99 4.69
N ASN A 164 30.52 -22.13 4.83
CA ASN A 164 31.44 -20.99 4.90
C ASN A 164 31.44 -20.17 3.60
N ILE A 165 31.40 -20.83 2.44
CA ILE A 165 31.28 -20.16 1.13
C ILE A 165 29.96 -19.38 1.06
N LEU A 166 28.84 -20.02 1.42
CA LEU A 166 27.53 -19.38 1.46
C LEU A 166 27.54 -18.15 2.37
N LEU A 167 28.10 -18.28 3.58
CA LEU A 167 28.23 -17.20 4.55
C LEU A 167 28.99 -16.00 3.96
N HIS A 168 30.15 -16.23 3.35
CA HIS A 168 30.93 -15.17 2.71
C HIS A 168 30.21 -14.51 1.54
N PHE A 169 29.52 -15.29 0.71
CA PHE A 169 28.78 -14.75 -0.44
C PHE A 169 27.63 -13.87 0.02
N ILE A 170 26.87 -14.33 1.02
CA ILE A 170 25.77 -13.56 1.60
C ILE A 170 26.29 -12.31 2.30
N TYR A 171 27.43 -12.37 2.97
CA TYR A 171 28.06 -11.20 3.57
C TYR A 171 28.34 -10.11 2.54
N VAL A 172 28.93 -10.46 1.39
CA VAL A 172 29.18 -9.50 0.30
C VAL A 172 27.88 -9.01 -0.32
N ILE A 173 26.89 -9.89 -0.51
CA ILE A 173 25.55 -9.52 -0.98
C ILE A 173 24.92 -8.47 -0.06
N ASN A 174 25.01 -8.67 1.26
CA ASN A 174 24.49 -7.73 2.26
C ASN A 174 25.13 -6.35 2.16
N ASP A 175 26.45 -6.29 1.97
CA ASP A 175 27.17 -5.02 1.79
C ASP A 175 26.77 -4.30 0.49
N THR A 176 26.56 -5.06 -0.59
CA THR A 176 26.10 -4.48 -1.87
C THR A 176 24.66 -3.96 -1.81
N LEU A 177 23.75 -4.62 -1.08
CA LEU A 177 22.31 -4.27 -1.03
C LEU A 177 22.05 -2.82 -0.60
N LEU A 178 22.93 -2.26 0.23
CA LEU A 178 22.81 -0.89 0.73
C LEU A 178 22.97 0.17 -0.35
N ASN A 179 23.73 -0.16 -1.41
CA ASN A 179 24.10 0.76 -2.47
C ASN A 179 23.33 0.51 -3.77
N ILE A 180 22.34 -0.39 -3.77
CA ILE A 180 21.57 -0.76 -4.95
C ILE A 180 20.23 -0.03 -4.97
N LYS A 181 19.90 0.52 -6.14
CA LYS A 181 18.55 0.99 -6.46
C LYS A 181 17.86 -0.10 -7.25
N PHE A 182 16.85 -0.71 -6.65
CA PHE A 182 16.03 -1.72 -7.30
C PHE A 182 14.96 -1.08 -8.17
N PHE A 183 14.66 -1.74 -9.27
CA PHE A 183 13.48 -1.55 -10.09
C PHE A 183 12.49 -2.70 -9.87
N LYS A 184 11.28 -2.50 -10.38
CA LYS A 184 10.25 -3.54 -10.37
C LYS A 184 10.80 -4.79 -11.10
N ASP A 185 10.54 -5.95 -10.51
CA ASP A 185 10.92 -7.27 -11.04
C ASP A 185 12.43 -7.57 -11.16
N ASP A 186 13.33 -6.71 -10.65
CA ASP A 186 14.79 -6.93 -10.66
C ASP A 186 15.23 -8.28 -10.03
N LEU A 187 14.45 -8.78 -9.06
CA LEU A 187 14.70 -10.04 -8.38
C LEU A 187 13.87 -11.22 -8.93
N GLU A 188 13.01 -11.01 -9.93
CA GLU A 188 12.11 -12.06 -10.42
C GLU A 188 12.88 -13.23 -11.03
N LYS A 189 13.98 -12.96 -11.75
CA LYS A 189 14.89 -14.00 -12.26
C LYS A 189 15.54 -14.86 -11.17
N HIS A 190 15.61 -14.35 -9.94
CA HIS A 190 16.21 -15.00 -8.77
C HIS A 190 15.17 -15.60 -7.81
N LEU A 191 13.88 -15.65 -8.20
CA LEU A 191 12.80 -16.14 -7.35
C LEU A 191 13.06 -17.54 -6.76
N GLN A 192 13.64 -18.46 -7.54
CA GLN A 192 13.96 -19.80 -7.06
C GLN A 192 15.05 -19.79 -5.99
N LEU A 193 16.09 -18.97 -6.16
CA LEU A 193 17.14 -18.83 -5.15
C LEU A 193 16.57 -18.27 -3.83
N LEU A 194 15.66 -17.29 -3.91
CA LEU A 194 14.98 -16.75 -2.73
C LEU A 194 14.14 -17.82 -2.00
N LYS A 195 13.43 -18.68 -2.75
CA LYS A 195 12.72 -19.84 -2.16
C LYS A 195 13.67 -20.80 -1.47
N VAL A 196 14.83 -21.04 -2.05
CA VAL A 196 15.86 -21.91 -1.46
C VAL A 196 16.46 -21.28 -0.19
N PHE A 197 16.69 -19.96 -0.15
CA PHE A 197 17.05 -19.25 1.09
C PHE A 197 15.98 -19.40 2.18
N ILE A 198 14.71 -19.21 1.82
CA ILE A 198 13.59 -19.37 2.75
C ILE A 198 13.55 -20.80 3.29
N PHE A 199 13.67 -21.80 2.42
CA PHE A 199 13.72 -23.20 2.81
C PHE A 199 14.95 -23.55 3.68
N TYR A 200 16.09 -22.89 3.47
CA TYR A 200 17.26 -23.01 4.35
C TYR A 200 16.95 -22.59 5.78
N VAL A 201 16.35 -21.42 5.94
CA VAL A 201 15.94 -20.90 7.25
C VAL A 201 14.87 -21.77 7.90
N ASP A 202 13.88 -22.25 7.14
CA ASP A 202 12.81 -23.09 7.68
C ASP A 202 13.33 -24.39 8.29
N GLU A 203 14.20 -25.11 7.58
CA GLU A 203 14.78 -26.34 8.10
C GLU A 203 15.61 -26.10 9.36
N TYR A 204 16.38 -25.01 9.42
CA TYR A 204 17.13 -24.65 10.63
C TYR A 204 16.19 -24.41 11.81
N ILE A 205 15.15 -23.60 11.63
CA ILE A 205 14.22 -23.25 12.72
C ILE A 205 13.42 -24.48 13.19
N ILE A 206 13.09 -25.41 12.28
CA ILE A 206 12.39 -26.66 12.64
C ILE A 206 13.32 -27.64 13.33
N SER A 207 14.52 -27.88 12.78
CA SER A 207 15.42 -28.92 13.28
C SER A 207 16.24 -28.50 14.50
N LYS A 208 16.30 -27.20 14.81
CA LYS A 208 17.13 -26.60 15.87
C LYS A 208 18.57 -27.17 15.87
N PRO A 209 19.29 -27.14 14.73
CA PRO A 209 20.59 -27.77 14.63
C PRO A 209 21.60 -27.02 15.51
N THR A 210 22.53 -27.75 16.10
CA THR A 210 23.44 -27.28 17.16
C THR A 210 24.69 -26.57 16.65
N SER A 211 24.86 -26.37 15.34
CA SER A 211 26.11 -25.80 14.81
C SER A 211 26.06 -24.28 14.71
N GLU A 212 27.05 -23.61 15.31
CA GLU A 212 27.25 -22.16 15.26
C GLU A 212 27.32 -21.63 13.82
N THR A 213 27.92 -22.41 12.90
CA THR A 213 28.00 -22.05 11.48
C THR A 213 26.62 -22.00 10.82
N ASP A 214 25.70 -22.88 11.20
CA ASP A 214 24.32 -22.85 10.67
C ASP A 214 23.56 -21.63 11.16
N GLU A 215 23.70 -21.29 12.45
CA GLU A 215 23.13 -20.07 13.01
C GLU A 215 23.68 -18.83 12.29
N GLY A 216 25.00 -18.76 12.07
CA GLY A 216 25.64 -17.66 11.34
C GLY A 216 25.12 -17.52 9.89
N CYS A 217 24.92 -18.64 9.19
CA CYS A 217 24.32 -18.64 7.86
C CYS A 217 22.88 -18.14 7.89
N VAL A 218 22.05 -18.63 8.83
CA VAL A 218 20.66 -18.20 8.95
C VAL A 218 20.54 -16.73 9.30
N LYS A 219 21.33 -16.23 10.26
CA LYS A 219 21.39 -14.79 10.59
C LYS A 219 21.74 -13.97 9.35
N SER A 220 22.76 -14.40 8.59
CA SER A 220 23.18 -13.70 7.37
C SER A 220 22.12 -13.71 6.27
N ILE A 221 21.44 -14.85 6.05
CA ILE A 221 20.31 -14.96 5.11
C ILE A 221 19.18 -14.02 5.54
N LEU A 222 18.81 -14.02 6.82
CA LEU A 222 17.77 -13.16 7.34
C LEU A 222 18.13 -11.68 7.22
N THR A 223 19.38 -11.30 7.48
CA THR A 223 19.87 -9.93 7.20
C THR A 223 19.76 -9.59 5.71
N CYS A 224 20.05 -10.54 4.81
CA CYS A 224 19.88 -10.34 3.37
C CYS A 224 18.41 -10.12 2.98
N VAL A 225 17.50 -10.94 3.50
CA VAL A 225 16.06 -10.80 3.26
C VAL A 225 15.55 -9.49 3.86
N TRP A 226 15.99 -9.14 5.07
CA TRP A 226 15.66 -7.88 5.74
C TRP A 226 16.09 -6.67 4.90
N ASN A 227 17.37 -6.59 4.53
CA ASN A 227 17.91 -5.48 3.72
C ASN A 227 17.27 -5.41 2.32
N ALA A 228 16.93 -6.55 1.71
CA ALA A 228 16.28 -6.58 0.41
C ALA A 228 14.81 -6.14 0.51
N THR A 229 14.03 -6.67 1.46
CA THR A 229 12.65 -6.24 1.70
C THR A 229 12.53 -4.79 2.17
N ASP A 230 13.61 -4.23 2.74
CA ASP A 230 13.67 -2.80 3.03
C ASP A 230 13.48 -1.95 1.75
N LYS A 231 13.84 -2.50 0.59
CA LYS A 231 13.54 -1.92 -0.71
C LYS A 231 12.13 -2.36 -1.11
N THR A 232 11.11 -1.65 -0.65
CA THR A 232 9.68 -2.04 -0.78
C THR A 232 9.26 -2.45 -2.20
N ILE A 233 9.90 -1.90 -3.24
CA ILE A 233 9.68 -2.26 -4.66
C ILE A 233 9.92 -3.75 -4.97
N VAL A 234 10.73 -4.47 -4.19
CA VAL A 234 10.97 -5.91 -4.39
C VAL A 234 10.08 -6.82 -3.53
N VAL A 235 9.25 -6.27 -2.63
CA VAL A 235 8.33 -7.04 -1.78
C VAL A 235 7.42 -7.97 -2.58
N PRO A 236 6.87 -7.62 -3.76
CA PRO A 236 6.10 -8.55 -4.59
C PRO A 236 6.84 -9.86 -4.90
N THR A 237 8.16 -9.81 -5.12
CA THR A 237 8.97 -11.02 -5.36
C THR A 237 9.07 -11.89 -4.11
N PHE A 238 9.22 -11.27 -2.93
CA PHE A 238 9.21 -12.00 -1.65
C PHE A 238 7.85 -12.60 -1.32
N VAL A 239 6.75 -11.93 -1.70
CA VAL A 239 5.39 -12.50 -1.61
C VAL A 239 5.26 -13.72 -2.53
N LYS A 240 5.71 -13.64 -3.80
CA LYS A 240 5.77 -14.80 -4.72
C LYS A 240 6.66 -15.94 -4.20
N ALA A 241 7.63 -15.64 -3.34
CA ALA A 241 8.50 -16.61 -2.68
C ALA A 241 7.89 -17.21 -1.39
N ASN A 242 6.64 -16.87 -1.04
CA ASN A 242 5.95 -17.25 0.20
C ASN A 242 6.62 -16.72 1.48
N CYS A 243 7.49 -15.71 1.38
CA CYS A 243 8.19 -15.15 2.54
C CYS A 243 7.24 -14.76 3.70
N PRO A 244 6.08 -14.09 3.48
CA PRO A 244 5.16 -13.69 4.56
C PRO A 244 4.70 -14.85 5.45
N GLU A 245 4.34 -15.98 4.86
CA GLU A 245 3.87 -17.17 5.59
C GLU A 245 5.00 -17.76 6.45
N TYR A 246 6.20 -17.86 5.88
CA TYR A 246 7.36 -18.42 6.57
C TYR A 246 7.84 -17.54 7.73
N VAL A 247 7.95 -16.22 7.55
CA VAL A 247 8.43 -15.34 8.64
C VAL A 247 7.50 -15.36 9.86
N LEU A 248 6.19 -15.46 9.63
CA LEU A 248 5.19 -15.59 10.69
C LEU A 248 5.19 -16.98 11.35
N LYS A 249 5.45 -18.03 10.58
CA LYS A 249 5.69 -19.37 11.12
C LYS A 249 6.95 -19.38 12.01
N TRP A 250 8.00 -18.71 11.58
CA TRP A 250 9.30 -18.70 12.26
C TRP A 250 9.31 -17.90 13.54
N ILE A 251 8.65 -16.75 13.56
CA ILE A 251 8.65 -15.85 14.72
C ILE A 251 7.99 -16.50 15.96
N LYS A 252 7.08 -17.46 15.73
CA LYS A 252 6.46 -18.31 16.76
C LYS A 252 7.38 -19.39 17.33
N LYS A 253 8.35 -19.85 16.54
CA LYS A 253 9.10 -21.09 16.81
C LYS A 253 10.51 -20.86 17.33
N THR A 254 11.07 -19.68 17.07
CA THR A 254 12.42 -19.32 17.48
C THR A 254 12.38 -18.49 18.75
N ASP A 255 13.27 -18.82 19.70
CA ASP A 255 13.49 -18.06 20.93
C ASP A 255 14.74 -17.16 20.83
N ILE A 256 15.51 -17.29 19.74
CA ILE A 256 16.75 -16.55 19.51
C ILE A 256 16.42 -15.10 19.17
N LEU A 257 16.79 -14.17 20.05
CA LEU A 257 16.38 -12.78 19.99
C LEU A 257 16.81 -12.08 18.68
N ASP A 258 18.06 -12.26 18.24
CA ASP A 258 18.57 -11.69 16.98
C ASP A 258 17.75 -12.13 15.76
N ILE A 259 17.32 -13.40 15.76
CA ILE A 259 16.49 -13.96 14.71
C ILE A 259 15.09 -13.33 14.80
N GLN A 260 14.48 -13.29 15.98
CA GLN A 260 13.16 -12.66 16.17
C GLN A 260 13.17 -11.19 15.74
N ARG A 261 14.23 -10.44 16.05
CA ARG A 261 14.44 -9.07 15.60
C ARG A 261 14.43 -8.97 14.07
N SER A 262 15.23 -9.80 13.41
CA SER A 262 15.27 -9.81 11.93
C SER A 262 13.90 -10.15 11.34
N LEU A 263 13.18 -11.11 11.94
CA LEU A 263 11.86 -11.53 11.48
C LEU A 263 10.82 -10.41 11.60
N ILE A 264 10.76 -9.71 12.73
CA ILE A 264 9.78 -8.62 12.89
C ILE A 264 10.09 -7.45 11.97
N SER A 265 11.37 -7.14 11.72
CA SER A 265 11.75 -6.13 10.75
C SER A 265 11.39 -6.53 9.32
N ILE A 266 11.54 -7.81 8.93
CA ILE A 266 11.07 -8.31 7.63
C ILE A 266 9.55 -8.19 7.51
N ILE A 267 8.80 -8.59 8.54
CA ILE A 267 7.34 -8.48 8.58
C ILE A 267 6.92 -7.02 8.39
N HIS A 268 7.52 -6.11 9.16
CA HIS A 268 7.30 -4.68 9.03
C HIS A 268 7.56 -4.21 7.59
N ASN A 269 8.71 -4.57 7.00
CA ASN A 269 9.07 -4.18 5.65
C ASN A 269 8.08 -4.68 4.59
N ILE A 270 7.61 -5.92 4.71
CA ILE A 270 6.57 -6.51 3.86
C ILE A 270 5.25 -5.76 4.03
N ALA A 271 4.88 -5.42 5.27
CA ALA A 271 3.66 -4.68 5.59
C ALA A 271 3.67 -3.24 5.03
N ARG A 272 4.80 -2.71 4.54
CA ARG A 272 4.84 -1.40 3.86
C ARG A 272 4.34 -1.45 2.40
N HIS A 273 4.02 -2.63 1.86
CA HIS A 273 3.61 -2.82 0.45
C HIS A 273 2.24 -3.51 0.33
N ALA A 274 1.43 -3.14 -0.68
CA ALA A 274 0.05 -3.64 -0.88
C ALA A 274 -0.05 -5.15 -1.02
N SER A 275 0.79 -5.74 -1.88
CA SER A 275 0.88 -7.21 -1.99
C SER A 275 1.30 -7.87 -0.67
N GLY A 276 2.15 -7.21 0.12
CA GLY A 276 2.62 -7.71 1.41
C GLY A 276 1.52 -7.69 2.47
N VAL A 277 0.76 -6.59 2.59
CA VAL A 277 -0.42 -6.53 3.47
C VAL A 277 -1.47 -7.55 3.09
N LYS A 278 -1.79 -7.68 1.80
CA LYS A 278 -2.74 -8.72 1.34
C LYS A 278 -2.29 -10.12 1.74
N ALA A 279 -0.99 -10.42 1.63
CA ALA A 279 -0.44 -11.71 2.02
C ALA A 279 -0.40 -11.93 3.54
N LEU A 280 -0.05 -10.90 4.31
CA LEU A 280 0.01 -10.94 5.78
C LEU A 280 -1.39 -10.94 6.42
N ASN A 281 -2.41 -10.35 5.79
CA ASN A 281 -3.78 -10.29 6.30
C ASN A 281 -4.60 -11.56 6.08
N ASN A 282 -4.04 -12.58 5.43
CA ASN A 282 -4.68 -13.89 5.39
C ASN A 282 -4.84 -14.40 6.84
N SER A 283 -6.06 -14.65 7.31
CA SER A 283 -6.44 -14.79 8.74
C SER A 283 -5.47 -15.60 9.62
N LYS A 284 -4.91 -16.71 9.13
CA LYS A 284 -3.93 -17.55 9.85
C LYS A 284 -2.62 -16.83 10.21
N ASN A 285 -2.25 -15.81 9.44
CA ASN A 285 -1.03 -15.02 9.58
C ASN A 285 -1.16 -13.96 10.68
N ILE A 286 -2.33 -13.35 10.83
CA ILE A 286 -2.58 -12.31 11.83
C ILE A 286 -2.52 -12.86 13.26
N GLU A 287 -3.10 -14.04 13.50
CA GLU A 287 -3.03 -14.69 14.81
C GLU A 287 -1.59 -14.94 15.26
N ALA A 288 -0.67 -15.09 14.29
CA ALA A 288 0.74 -15.26 14.60
C ALA A 288 1.40 -14.03 15.22
N LEU A 289 1.03 -12.86 14.72
CA LEU A 289 1.51 -11.59 15.26
C LEU A 289 0.98 -11.34 16.67
N LYS A 290 -0.30 -11.65 16.92
CA LYS A 290 -0.88 -11.52 18.26
C LYS A 290 -0.19 -12.43 19.29
N LEU A 291 0.10 -13.67 18.92
CA LEU A 291 0.87 -14.58 19.79
C LEU A 291 2.29 -14.07 20.05
N PHE A 292 2.92 -13.46 19.05
CA PHE A 292 4.24 -12.86 19.21
C PHE A 292 4.23 -11.63 20.12
N GLU A 293 3.17 -10.82 20.08
CA GLU A 293 2.94 -9.73 21.04
C GLU A 293 2.96 -10.23 22.47
N GLU A 294 2.22 -11.29 22.77
CA GLU A 294 2.19 -11.89 24.11
C GLU A 294 3.55 -12.42 24.57
N ILE A 295 4.40 -12.88 23.63
CA ILE A 295 5.77 -13.29 23.92
C ILE A 295 6.62 -12.06 24.25
N ILE A 296 6.55 -10.99 23.45
CA ILE A 296 7.32 -9.76 23.69
C ILE A 296 6.91 -9.11 25.01
N LEU A 297 5.61 -8.99 25.28
CA LEU A 297 5.10 -8.39 26.51
C LEU A 297 5.60 -9.17 27.75
N ARG A 298 5.56 -10.50 27.72
CA ARG A 298 6.14 -11.32 28.80
C ARG A 298 7.64 -11.10 28.98
N LYS A 299 8.39 -10.92 27.89
CA LYS A 299 9.83 -10.60 27.95
C LYS A 299 10.07 -9.19 28.53
N LEU A 300 9.21 -8.21 28.22
CA LEU A 300 9.29 -6.88 28.80
C LEU A 300 9.01 -6.91 30.30
N ASP A 301 7.95 -7.62 30.72
CA ASP A 301 7.54 -7.74 32.12
C ASP A 301 8.60 -8.49 32.95
N ALA A 302 9.19 -9.57 32.41
CA ALA A 302 10.24 -10.32 33.08
C ALA A 302 11.50 -9.48 33.37
N ASN A 303 11.79 -8.50 32.52
CA ASN A 303 12.92 -7.58 32.70
C ASN A 303 12.59 -6.39 33.62
N HIS A 304 11.32 -6.19 34.01
CA HIS A 304 10.86 -5.13 34.92
C HIS A 304 9.64 -5.56 35.78
N PRO A 305 9.83 -6.43 36.80
CA PRO A 305 8.73 -7.00 37.57
C PRO A 305 8.05 -6.04 38.57
N SER A 306 8.50 -4.80 38.72
CA SER A 306 7.95 -3.85 39.68
C SER A 306 8.13 -2.41 39.20
N ASP A 307 7.00 -1.70 39.14
CA ASP A 307 6.77 -0.36 38.61
C ASP A 307 6.56 -0.29 37.10
N SER A 308 5.37 0.21 36.74
CA SER A 308 4.88 0.56 35.41
C SER A 308 6.04 0.79 34.44
N ILE A 309 6.06 0.11 33.30
CA ILE A 309 6.97 0.40 32.19
C ILE A 309 6.97 1.91 32.00
N LYS A 310 7.92 2.61 32.61
CA LYS A 310 8.28 3.98 32.30
C LYS A 310 9.47 3.71 31.43
N PHE A 311 9.26 3.73 30.12
CA PHE A 311 10.40 3.93 29.22
C PHE A 311 11.09 5.15 29.78
N ILE A 312 12.30 4.95 30.30
CA ILE A 312 12.99 5.95 31.11
C ILE A 312 12.99 7.22 30.27
N ARG A 313 12.26 8.25 30.73
CA ARG A 313 12.46 9.63 30.32
C ARG A 313 13.88 9.98 30.72
N ASN A 314 14.85 9.51 29.94
CA ASN A 314 16.18 10.04 30.02
C ASN A 314 16.08 11.40 29.35
N ASP A 315 15.88 12.43 30.17
CA ASP A 315 16.05 13.84 29.82
C ASP A 315 17.53 14.17 29.45
N THR A 316 18.29 13.17 29.00
CA THR A 316 19.69 13.24 28.63
C THR A 316 19.83 12.91 27.14
N TYR A 317 19.87 13.97 26.35
CA TYR A 317 20.33 13.96 24.99
C TYR A 317 21.79 13.50 24.96
N ILE A 318 22.08 12.29 24.50
CA ILE A 318 23.45 11.92 24.11
C ILE A 318 23.66 12.48 22.71
N ILE A 319 24.09 13.74 22.63
CA ILE A 319 24.77 14.29 21.48
C ILE A 319 26.25 14.33 21.87
N ASP A 320 27.05 13.45 21.28
CA ASP A 320 28.51 13.59 21.29
C ASP A 320 28.86 14.94 20.63
N GLU A 321 29.53 15.82 21.38
CA GLU A 321 29.94 17.16 20.98
C GLU A 321 30.94 17.20 19.80
N TYR A 322 31.40 16.06 19.28
CA TYR A 322 32.56 16.03 18.38
C TYR A 322 32.33 15.76 16.91
N GLY A 323 31.09 15.70 16.39
CA GLY A 323 30.84 15.76 14.94
C GLY A 323 31.73 14.83 14.08
N LYS A 324 32.17 13.69 14.65
CA LYS A 324 33.08 12.77 13.98
C LYS A 324 32.24 11.78 13.19
N ASN A 325 32.58 11.67 11.91
CA ASN A 325 31.97 10.78 10.93
C ASN A 325 31.70 9.39 11.51
N VAL A 326 30.43 9.09 11.77
CA VAL A 326 29.93 7.72 11.88
C VAL A 326 30.02 7.15 10.46
N THR A 327 31.13 6.47 10.16
CA THR A 327 31.23 5.67 8.94
C THR A 327 30.07 4.69 8.91
N SER A 328 29.33 4.68 7.80
CA SER A 328 28.18 3.82 7.51
C SER A 328 28.24 2.47 8.21
N ILE A 329 27.35 2.28 9.19
CA ILE A 329 26.98 0.97 9.72
C ILE A 329 25.46 0.99 9.80
N THR A 330 24.83 0.00 9.18
CA THR A 330 23.42 -0.38 9.21
C THR A 330 22.95 -0.78 10.61
N GLY A 331 23.14 0.11 11.56
CA GLY A 331 22.92 -0.16 12.95
C GLY A 331 23.52 0.97 13.76
N VAL A 332 22.71 1.99 14.03
CA VAL A 332 22.85 2.61 15.34
C VAL A 332 22.76 1.48 16.36
N LYS A 333 23.76 1.41 17.25
CA LYS A 333 23.70 0.62 18.47
C LYS A 333 22.51 1.13 19.29
N PHE A 334 21.30 0.75 18.90
CA PHE A 334 20.11 0.92 19.72
C PHE A 334 20.15 -0.03 20.90
N CYS A 335 20.97 -1.09 20.86
CA CYS A 335 20.95 -2.13 21.86
C CYS A 335 22.34 -2.34 22.44
N ASN A 336 22.59 -1.77 23.62
CA ASN A 336 23.68 -2.26 24.47
C ASN A 336 23.17 -3.38 25.39
N THR A 337 21.84 -3.57 25.45
CA THR A 337 21.20 -4.56 26.31
C THR A 337 20.16 -5.40 25.56
N GLU A 338 19.85 -6.57 26.11
CA GLU A 338 18.76 -7.44 25.64
C GLU A 338 17.41 -6.70 25.66
N LEU A 339 17.17 -5.91 26.71
CA LEU A 339 15.97 -5.10 26.90
C LEU A 339 15.74 -4.12 25.75
N ASP A 340 16.79 -3.43 25.31
CA ASP A 340 16.70 -2.48 24.19
C ASP A 340 16.27 -3.19 22.90
N THR A 341 16.76 -4.41 22.68
CA THR A 341 16.38 -5.24 21.53
C THR A 341 14.90 -5.63 21.60
N ILE A 342 14.41 -6.00 22.80
CA ILE A 342 13.00 -6.33 23.02
C ILE A 342 12.11 -5.10 22.78
N LYS A 343 12.54 -3.91 23.23
CA LYS A 343 11.82 -2.64 22.98
C LYS A 343 11.76 -2.30 21.49
N GLU A 344 12.88 -2.44 20.78
CA GLU A 344 12.93 -2.24 19.33
C GLU A 344 11.99 -3.22 18.61
N MET A 345 12.01 -4.50 19.00
CA MET A 345 11.10 -5.50 18.44
C MET A 345 9.64 -5.16 18.68
N TYR A 346 9.30 -4.68 19.89
CA TYR A 346 7.95 -4.25 20.22
C TYR A 346 7.52 -3.05 19.37
N LEU A 347 8.41 -2.08 19.16
CA LEU A 347 8.14 -0.95 18.28
C LEU A 347 7.85 -1.39 16.84
N PHE A 348 8.71 -2.22 16.25
CA PHE A 348 8.49 -2.75 14.90
C PHE A 348 7.22 -3.60 14.80
N TYR A 349 6.88 -4.34 15.85
CA TYR A 349 5.60 -5.03 15.96
C TYR A 349 4.43 -4.04 15.87
N CYS A 350 4.43 -2.98 16.68
CA CYS A 350 3.37 -1.98 16.67
C CYS A 350 3.26 -1.25 15.34
N MET A 351 4.39 -0.93 14.70
CA MET A 351 4.41 -0.34 13.37
C MET A 351 3.82 -1.29 12.33
N ALA A 352 4.28 -2.55 12.27
CA ALA A 352 3.76 -3.55 11.35
C ALA A 352 2.25 -3.80 11.57
N PHE A 353 1.84 -3.93 12.83
CA PHE A 353 0.44 -4.09 13.21
C PHE A 353 -0.39 -2.90 12.73
N SER A 354 0.07 -1.67 12.96
CA SER A 354 -0.62 -0.46 12.52
C SER A 354 -0.76 -0.36 10.99
N LEU A 355 0.18 -0.95 10.24
CA LEU A 355 0.10 -1.01 8.78
C LEU A 355 -0.90 -2.06 8.28
N LEU A 356 -0.97 -3.21 8.95
CA LEU A 356 -1.82 -4.34 8.57
C LEU A 356 -3.29 -4.11 8.87
N TYR A 357 -3.57 -3.40 9.95
CA TYR A 357 -4.92 -3.23 10.46
C TYR A 357 -5.57 -1.93 10.00
N LYS A 358 -6.90 -1.96 9.92
CA LYS A 358 -7.71 -0.76 9.77
C LYS A 358 -7.60 0.07 11.05
N THR A 359 -7.75 1.38 10.90
CA THR A 359 -7.61 2.35 11.99
C THR A 359 -8.40 1.99 13.26
N TYR A 360 -9.62 1.48 13.16
CA TYR A 360 -10.43 1.13 14.32
C TYR A 360 -9.90 -0.09 15.08
N GLU A 361 -9.34 -1.06 14.37
CA GLU A 361 -8.76 -2.27 14.96
C GLU A 361 -7.46 -1.90 15.68
N VAL A 362 -6.72 -0.92 15.16
CA VAL A 362 -5.61 -0.30 15.88
C VAL A 362 -6.14 0.36 17.14
N THR A 363 -7.16 1.24 17.09
CA THR A 363 -7.71 1.92 18.28
C THR A 363 -8.28 0.98 19.34
N ALA A 364 -8.94 -0.12 18.95
CA ALA A 364 -9.43 -1.13 19.89
C ALA A 364 -8.28 -1.79 20.67
N ASN A 365 -7.11 -1.90 20.02
CA ASN A 365 -5.88 -2.40 20.64
C ASN A 365 -5.01 -1.29 21.23
N ILE A 366 -5.31 0.00 21.01
CA ILE A 366 -4.53 1.12 21.58
C ILE A 366 -4.54 1.10 23.10
N ASN A 367 -5.66 0.70 23.72
CA ASN A 367 -5.71 0.52 25.17
C ASN A 367 -4.70 -0.53 25.68
N LYS A 368 -4.23 -1.43 24.81
CA LYS A 368 -3.13 -2.38 25.07
C LYS A 368 -1.78 -1.89 24.55
N MET A 369 -1.74 -1.14 23.45
CA MET A 369 -0.55 -0.43 22.97
C MET A 369 -0.23 0.72 23.93
N ASN A 370 0.47 0.35 24.99
CA ASN A 370 0.99 1.18 26.06
C ASN A 370 1.39 2.60 25.58
N THR A 371 1.00 3.64 26.32
CA THR A 371 1.31 5.07 26.11
C THR A 371 2.80 5.34 25.80
N ASN A 372 3.65 4.43 26.24
CA ASN A 372 5.06 4.37 25.92
C ASN A 372 5.40 4.29 24.42
N ILE A 373 4.65 3.56 23.60
CA ILE A 373 4.93 3.46 22.16
C ILE A 373 4.77 4.82 21.49
N LEU A 374 3.76 5.60 21.89
CA LEU A 374 3.57 6.95 21.40
C LEU A 374 4.80 7.81 21.71
N GLY A 375 5.31 7.73 22.94
CA GLY A 375 6.56 8.40 23.34
C GLY A 375 7.75 8.03 22.46
N GLU A 376 7.96 6.73 22.20
CA GLU A 376 9.05 6.23 21.36
C GLU A 376 8.92 6.70 19.90
N LEU A 377 7.72 6.60 19.31
CA LEU A 377 7.45 7.09 17.95
C LEU A 377 7.75 8.59 17.84
N LEU A 378 7.28 9.39 18.80
CA LEU A 378 7.55 10.82 18.85
C LEU A 378 9.05 11.11 19.00
N GLN A 379 9.75 10.36 19.85
CA GLN A 379 11.19 10.52 20.05
C GLN A 379 11.98 10.22 18.77
N ILE A 380 11.60 9.19 18.01
CA ILE A 380 12.21 8.89 16.71
C ILE A 380 12.00 10.05 15.73
N VAL A 381 10.79 10.62 15.67
CA VAL A 381 10.48 11.77 14.81
C VAL A 381 11.29 13.00 15.23
N VAL A 382 11.39 13.29 16.54
CA VAL A 382 12.19 14.41 17.07
C VAL A 382 13.68 14.24 16.78
N ASN A 383 14.22 13.04 16.95
CA ASN A 383 15.65 12.78 16.66
C ASN A 383 15.93 12.89 15.15
N SER A 384 15.03 12.36 14.33
CA SER A 384 15.13 12.39 12.87
C SER A 384 14.98 13.80 12.27
N SER A 385 14.21 14.68 12.92
CA SER A 385 14.10 16.08 12.47
C SER A 385 15.35 16.89 12.76
N LYS A 386 16.07 16.59 13.85
CA LYS A 386 17.30 17.26 14.27
C LYS A 386 18.52 16.86 13.43
N MET A 387 18.57 15.63 12.90
CA MET A 387 19.72 15.11 12.15
C MET A 387 19.31 14.40 10.86
N VAL A 388 19.79 14.90 9.71
CA VAL A 388 19.48 14.32 8.38
C VAL A 388 19.91 12.85 8.28
N THR A 389 21.03 12.48 8.89
CA THR A 389 21.52 11.09 8.93
C THR A 389 20.59 10.15 9.69
N LEU A 390 19.85 10.65 10.69
CA LEU A 390 18.91 9.86 11.46
C LEU A 390 17.57 9.68 10.74
N ARG A 391 17.27 10.49 9.71
CA ARG A 391 16.04 10.34 8.92
C ARG A 391 15.90 8.99 8.23
N TYR A 392 17.01 8.28 8.02
CA TYR A 392 17.07 6.99 7.33
C TYR A 392 17.64 5.87 8.22
N ASN A 393 17.81 6.15 9.52
CA ASN A 393 18.49 5.22 10.40
C ASN A 393 17.52 4.17 10.96
N GLY A 394 17.56 2.96 10.39
CA GLY A 394 16.71 1.84 10.78
C GLY A 394 15.29 1.89 10.19
N CYS A 395 14.66 3.05 10.21
CA CYS A 395 13.41 3.35 9.50
C CYS A 395 13.44 4.79 8.97
N HIS A 396 12.72 5.07 7.88
CA HIS A 396 12.59 6.46 7.42
C HIS A 396 11.62 7.24 8.30
N ILE A 397 11.86 8.54 8.57
CA ILE A 397 10.97 9.40 9.41
C ILE A 397 9.48 9.35 8.98
N SER A 398 9.20 9.13 7.70
CA SER A 398 7.84 8.97 7.19
C SER A 398 7.10 7.79 7.84
N GLU A 399 7.79 6.72 8.19
CA GLU A 399 7.18 5.48 8.69
C GLU A 399 6.55 5.66 10.08
N PRO A 400 7.26 6.15 11.13
CA PRO A 400 6.61 6.46 12.39
C PRO A 400 5.57 7.58 12.24
N LEU A 401 5.74 8.52 11.30
CA LEU A 401 4.72 9.54 11.03
C LEU A 401 3.43 8.95 10.45
N VAL A 402 3.49 7.96 9.56
CA VAL A 402 2.28 7.27 9.05
C VAL A 402 1.56 6.56 10.20
N VAL A 403 2.32 5.88 11.07
CA VAL A 403 1.75 5.22 12.25
C VAL A 403 1.08 6.24 13.17
N LEU A 404 1.75 7.35 13.48
CA LEU A 404 1.15 8.44 14.26
C LEU A 404 -0.11 9.01 13.59
N ALA A 405 -0.11 9.21 12.27
CA ALA A 405 -1.29 9.67 11.54
C ALA A 405 -2.48 8.72 11.68
N LYS A 406 -2.25 7.40 11.72
CA LYS A 406 -3.30 6.40 12.00
C LYS A 406 -3.74 6.39 13.46
N LEU A 407 -2.82 6.64 14.40
CA LEU A 407 -3.13 6.68 15.84
C LEU A 407 -3.90 7.94 16.24
N PHE A 408 -3.70 9.07 15.54
CA PHE A 408 -4.31 10.39 15.84
C PHE A 408 -5.77 10.46 15.37
N VAL A 409 -6.47 9.35 15.53
CA VAL A 409 -7.89 9.16 15.23
C VAL A 409 -8.67 8.98 16.51
N ASP A 410 -7.97 8.55 17.56
CA ASP A 410 -8.45 8.50 18.92
C ASP A 410 -8.12 9.83 19.61
N ASP A 411 -9.16 10.53 20.07
CA ASP A 411 -9.01 11.79 20.79
C ASP A 411 -8.20 11.63 22.08
N THR A 412 -8.21 10.45 22.71
CA THR A 412 -7.40 10.14 23.89
C THR A 412 -5.90 10.21 23.56
N ILE A 413 -5.52 9.70 22.38
CA ILE A 413 -4.13 9.77 21.90
C ILE A 413 -3.75 11.20 21.55
N ILE A 414 -4.66 11.97 20.95
CA ILE A 414 -4.44 13.40 20.69
C ILE A 414 -4.25 14.15 22.01
N SER A 415 -5.11 13.96 23.01
CA SER A 415 -4.97 14.58 24.33
C SER A 415 -3.65 14.22 25.00
N LEU A 416 -3.24 12.94 24.94
CA LEU A 416 -1.95 12.50 25.45
C LEU A 416 -0.79 13.14 24.69
N PHE A 417 -0.86 13.18 23.35
CA PHE A 417 0.11 13.86 22.48
C PHE A 417 0.27 15.34 22.86
N LEU A 418 -0.84 16.05 23.07
CA LEU A 418 -0.84 17.47 23.45
C LEU A 418 -0.20 17.72 24.82
N SER A 419 -0.12 16.70 25.69
CA SER A 419 0.55 16.80 26.99
C SER A 419 2.09 16.70 26.90
N TYR A 420 2.64 16.22 25.77
CA TYR A 420 4.09 16.17 25.58
C TYR A 420 4.67 17.54 25.23
N LYS A 421 5.97 17.70 25.51
CA LYS A 421 6.77 18.87 25.13
C LYS A 421 8.11 18.42 24.57
N VAL A 422 8.67 19.23 23.68
CA VAL A 422 10.02 19.02 23.12
C VAL A 422 10.95 20.07 23.68
N LYS A 423 12.03 19.66 24.34
CA LYS A 423 13.08 20.56 24.78
C LYS A 423 14.15 20.71 23.68
N ASP A 424 14.46 21.94 23.29
CA ASP A 424 15.64 22.22 22.48
C ASP A 424 16.81 22.59 23.38
N THR A 425 17.80 21.70 23.44
CA THR A 425 18.98 21.87 24.28
C THR A 425 19.88 23.01 23.83
N LYS A 426 19.81 23.44 22.56
CA LYS A 426 20.69 24.50 22.05
C LYS A 426 20.28 25.89 22.50
N ILE A 427 18.99 26.10 22.71
CA ILE A 427 18.40 27.41 23.01
C ILE A 427 17.62 27.43 24.33
N ASP A 428 17.64 26.31 25.07
CA ASP A 428 16.91 26.08 26.33
C ASP A 428 15.43 26.50 26.26
N LYS A 429 14.81 26.30 25.09
CA LYS A 429 13.40 26.59 24.84
C LYS A 429 12.61 25.29 24.81
N GLU A 430 11.49 25.26 25.53
CA GLU A 430 10.48 24.21 25.39
C GLU A 430 9.48 24.60 24.29
N TYR A 431 9.22 23.64 23.42
CA TYR A 431 8.21 23.71 22.37
C TYR A 431 7.04 22.81 22.74
N SER A 432 5.83 23.27 22.45
CA SER A 432 4.68 22.36 22.40
C SER A 432 4.89 21.34 21.27
N MET A 433 4.20 20.21 21.34
CA MET A 433 4.20 19.27 20.21
C MET A 433 3.55 19.88 18.95
N ILE A 434 2.58 20.77 19.09
CA ILE A 434 1.96 21.47 17.96
C ILE A 434 3.00 22.33 17.26
N GLU A 435 3.72 23.19 17.99
CA GLU A 435 4.77 24.07 17.44
C GLU A 435 5.86 23.22 16.77
N PHE A 436 6.26 22.10 17.38
CA PHE A 436 7.21 21.15 16.78
C PHE A 436 6.74 20.60 15.43
N PHE A 437 5.52 20.06 15.35
CA PHE A 437 4.99 19.49 14.09
C PHE A 437 4.76 20.56 13.02
N CYS A 438 4.38 21.77 13.40
CA CYS A 438 4.28 22.90 12.49
C CYS A 438 5.64 23.26 11.88
N ASN A 439 6.68 23.37 12.72
CA ASN A 439 8.05 23.62 12.26
C ASN A 439 8.56 22.49 11.37
N LEU A 440 8.22 21.25 11.68
CA LEU A 440 8.56 20.09 10.87
C LEU A 440 7.88 20.15 9.49
N LEU A 441 6.59 20.51 9.42
CA LEU A 441 5.91 20.73 8.15
C LEU A 441 6.57 21.84 7.33
N ILE A 442 6.92 22.96 7.96
CA ILE A 442 7.64 24.07 7.33
C ILE A 442 8.97 23.59 6.73
N GLN A 443 9.71 22.73 7.45
CA GLN A 443 10.99 22.17 6.98
C GLN A 443 10.82 21.29 5.74
N PHE A 444 9.78 20.45 5.68
CA PHE A 444 9.57 19.49 4.60
C PHE A 444 8.83 20.04 3.38
N ARG A 445 8.20 21.24 3.46
CA ARG A 445 7.41 21.81 2.36
C ARG A 445 8.17 21.94 1.04
N GLY A 446 9.47 22.28 1.11
CA GLY A 446 10.30 22.51 -0.08
C GLY A 446 10.59 21.24 -0.88
N LEU A 447 10.34 20.07 -0.29
CA LEU A 447 10.58 18.76 -0.88
C LEU A 447 9.36 18.23 -1.63
N PHE A 448 8.24 18.96 -1.66
CA PHE A 448 7.02 18.50 -2.34
C PHE A 448 7.20 18.29 -3.85
N ILE A 449 7.92 19.20 -4.53
CA ILE A 449 8.02 19.22 -6.00
C ILE A 449 9.08 18.24 -6.52
N HIS A 450 10.18 18.06 -5.78
CA HIS A 450 11.34 17.28 -6.23
C HIS A 450 11.74 16.15 -5.29
N GLY A 451 11.03 15.99 -4.18
CA GLY A 451 11.39 15.01 -3.17
C GLY A 451 11.22 13.58 -3.67
N ASP A 452 11.88 12.66 -3.02
CA ASP A 452 11.67 11.24 -3.28
C ASP A 452 10.31 10.76 -2.75
N TYR A 453 10.02 9.47 -2.90
CA TYR A 453 8.79 8.87 -2.40
C TYR A 453 8.60 9.08 -0.88
N TYR A 454 9.67 8.93 -0.12
CA TYR A 454 9.66 8.97 1.33
C TYR A 454 9.44 10.39 1.86
N GLU A 455 10.02 11.40 1.21
CA GLU A 455 9.80 12.81 1.55
C GLU A 455 8.35 13.25 1.27
N ARG A 456 7.76 12.78 0.16
CA ARG A 456 6.33 13.00 -0.12
C ARG A 456 5.44 12.32 0.93
N LEU A 457 5.79 11.11 1.35
CA LEU A 457 5.06 10.37 2.38
C LEU A 457 5.14 11.07 3.75
N THR A 458 6.32 11.61 4.11
CA THR A 458 6.50 12.46 5.29
C THR A 458 5.54 13.64 5.25
N LEU A 459 5.51 14.39 4.15
CA LEU A 459 4.66 15.57 4.03
C LEU A 459 3.17 15.22 4.16
N ARG A 460 2.72 14.16 3.46
CA ARG A 460 1.34 13.67 3.55
C ARG A 460 0.96 13.28 4.98
N SER A 461 1.87 12.62 5.69
CA SER A 461 1.64 12.20 7.07
C SER A 461 1.54 13.40 8.01
N LEU A 462 2.41 14.40 7.84
CA LEU A 462 2.35 15.65 8.63
C LEU A 462 1.05 16.41 8.42
N PHE A 463 0.57 16.53 7.19
CA PHE A 463 -0.72 17.16 6.90
C PHE A 463 -1.87 16.41 7.57
N ASN A 464 -1.87 15.08 7.53
CA ASN A 464 -2.91 14.28 8.18
C ASN A 464 -2.85 14.40 9.72
N ILE A 465 -1.66 14.44 10.31
CA ILE A 465 -1.47 14.67 11.75
C ILE A 465 -2.00 16.05 12.14
N ILE A 466 -1.59 17.12 11.44
CA ILE A 466 -2.04 18.49 11.71
C ILE A 466 -3.55 18.62 11.50
N TYR A 467 -4.09 17.93 10.49
CA TYR A 467 -5.53 17.86 10.28
C TYR A 467 -6.26 17.22 11.47
N SER A 468 -5.80 16.08 11.98
CA SER A 468 -6.34 15.49 13.21
C SER A 468 -6.24 16.43 14.40
N ILE A 469 -5.09 17.08 14.61
CA ILE A 469 -4.88 18.05 15.69
C ILE A 469 -5.88 19.21 15.57
N SER A 470 -6.13 19.71 14.36
CA SER A 470 -7.02 20.85 14.12
C SER A 470 -8.49 20.60 14.50
N CYS A 471 -8.90 19.34 14.68
CA CYS A 471 -10.23 19.00 15.16
C CYS A 471 -10.41 19.26 16.67
N ASN A 472 -9.31 19.32 17.43
CA ASN A 472 -9.32 19.65 18.86
C ASN A 472 -9.37 21.17 19.07
N LYS A 473 -10.32 21.66 19.89
CA LYS A 473 -10.56 23.09 20.10
C LYS A 473 -9.34 23.83 20.66
N ASP A 474 -8.71 23.28 21.69
CA ASP A 474 -7.56 23.93 22.36
C ASP A 474 -6.35 24.00 21.43
N ALA A 475 -6.11 22.93 20.66
CA ALA A 475 -5.05 22.88 19.68
C ALA A 475 -5.28 23.83 18.48
N CYS A 476 -6.54 24.06 18.12
CA CYS A 476 -6.92 24.94 17.01
C CYS A 476 -6.47 26.39 17.24
N LEU A 477 -6.59 26.88 18.48
CA LEU A 477 -6.11 28.22 18.86
C LEU A 477 -4.61 28.39 18.61
N GLU A 478 -3.81 27.38 18.99
CA GLU A 478 -2.37 27.42 18.77
C GLU A 478 -2.00 27.39 17.28
N LEU A 479 -2.66 26.54 16.49
CA LEU A 479 -2.48 26.50 15.04
C LEU A 479 -2.82 27.84 14.38
N LYS A 480 -3.87 28.52 14.85
CA LYS A 480 -4.32 29.82 14.34
C LYS A 480 -3.30 30.93 14.58
N LEU A 481 -2.57 30.88 15.69
CA LEU A 481 -1.52 31.86 16.01
C LEU A 481 -0.27 31.69 15.11
N ASN A 482 -0.11 30.54 14.45
CA ASN A 482 1.02 30.29 13.57
C ASN A 482 0.76 30.81 12.14
N GLY A 483 0.94 32.12 11.93
CA GLY A 483 0.72 32.75 10.62
C GLY A 483 1.56 32.15 9.49
N LYS A 484 2.78 31.68 9.76
CA LYS A 484 3.64 31.01 8.76
C LYS A 484 3.04 29.68 8.30
N LEU A 485 2.49 28.90 9.23
CA LEU A 485 1.80 27.65 8.93
C LEU A 485 0.59 27.92 8.03
N LEU A 486 -0.25 28.89 8.37
CA LEU A 486 -1.47 29.20 7.60
C LEU A 486 -1.16 29.55 6.15
N ILE A 487 -0.13 30.35 5.90
CA ILE A 487 0.32 30.69 4.54
C ILE A 487 0.69 29.43 3.75
N ILE A 488 1.37 28.47 4.38
CA ILE A 488 1.75 27.21 3.74
C ILE A 488 0.52 26.38 3.44
N ILE A 489 -0.38 26.21 4.41
CA ILE A 489 -1.59 25.43 4.21
C ILE A 489 -2.42 26.05 3.07
N GLU A 490 -2.52 27.38 3.00
CA GLU A 490 -3.21 28.09 1.92
C GLU A 490 -2.53 27.96 0.55
N SER A 491 -1.21 27.78 0.47
CA SER A 491 -0.57 27.53 -0.83
C SER A 491 -0.96 26.17 -1.38
N PHE A 492 -1.03 25.14 -0.52
CA PHE A 492 -1.40 23.78 -0.92
C PHE A 492 -2.86 23.62 -1.34
N THR A 493 -3.78 24.50 -0.93
CA THR A 493 -5.18 24.47 -1.42
C THR A 493 -5.36 25.11 -2.79
N LYS A 494 -4.49 26.05 -3.18
CA LYS A 494 -4.55 26.77 -4.46
C LYS A 494 -3.91 26.01 -5.63
N ASP A 495 -3.03 25.06 -5.34
CA ASP A 495 -2.25 24.31 -6.34
C ASP A 495 -3.01 23.16 -7.06
N ASN A 496 -4.32 23.01 -6.82
CA ASN A 496 -5.16 21.95 -7.42
C ASN A 496 -5.20 21.94 -8.96
N ASN A 497 -4.85 23.05 -9.61
CA ASN A 497 -4.90 23.18 -11.07
C ASN A 497 -3.58 22.79 -11.78
N SER A 498 -2.53 22.42 -11.05
CA SER A 498 -1.27 22.00 -11.67
C SER A 498 -1.33 20.51 -12.05
N LYS A 499 -1.14 20.17 -13.33
CA LYS A 499 -1.08 18.78 -13.86
C LYS A 499 -0.09 17.86 -13.13
N THR A 500 0.79 18.43 -12.32
CA THR A 500 1.75 17.78 -11.42
C THR A 500 1.10 17.09 -10.21
N SER A 501 -0.11 17.46 -9.79
CA SER A 501 -0.80 16.83 -8.65
C SER A 501 -1.53 15.52 -9.01
N LYS A 502 -1.96 15.34 -10.27
CA LYS A 502 -2.79 14.18 -10.69
C LYS A 502 -2.01 12.99 -11.28
N SER A 503 -0.77 13.16 -11.75
CA SER A 503 -0.10 12.14 -12.60
C SER A 503 1.01 11.31 -11.95
N VAL A 504 1.39 11.58 -10.69
CA VAL A 504 2.56 10.95 -10.05
C VAL A 504 2.17 9.92 -8.97
N TYR A 505 0.88 9.68 -8.74
CA TYR A 505 0.38 8.95 -7.57
C TYR A 505 -0.19 7.54 -7.83
N ASN A 506 -0.05 6.98 -9.04
CA ASN A 506 -0.70 5.71 -9.37
C ASN A 506 -0.10 4.47 -8.66
N ASP A 507 -0.96 3.86 -7.83
CA ASP A 507 -1.38 2.44 -7.77
C ASP A 507 -0.55 1.34 -7.07
N GLU A 508 0.77 1.42 -6.88
CA GLU A 508 1.50 0.20 -6.44
C GLU A 508 1.92 0.11 -4.95
N LEU A 509 1.85 1.22 -4.20
CA LEU A 509 2.28 1.30 -2.77
C LEU A 509 1.16 1.78 -1.82
N ASP A 510 -0.07 1.40 -2.13
CA ASP A 510 -1.32 1.92 -1.57
C ASP A 510 -1.57 1.62 -0.07
N VAL A 511 -0.74 0.82 0.62
CA VAL A 511 -0.97 0.48 2.04
C VAL A 511 -0.79 1.68 2.96
N MET A 512 0.19 2.52 2.62
CA MET A 512 0.47 3.76 3.33
C MET A 512 -0.57 4.85 2.96
N SER A 513 -1.53 4.57 2.07
CA SER A 513 -2.57 5.51 1.63
C SER A 513 -3.83 5.48 2.49
N HIS A 514 -3.97 4.52 3.42
CA HIS A 514 -5.01 4.49 4.46
C HIS A 514 -4.83 5.57 5.53
N ILE A 515 -4.45 6.77 5.09
CA ILE A 515 -4.47 7.99 5.90
C ILE A 515 -5.69 8.79 5.47
N HIS A 516 -6.32 9.42 6.44
CA HIS A 516 -7.62 10.07 6.39
C HIS A 516 -7.97 10.88 5.17
N MET A 517 -7.01 11.66 4.69
CA MET A 517 -7.14 12.43 3.47
C MET A 517 -6.25 11.81 2.39
N SER A 518 -6.86 11.54 1.25
CA SER A 518 -6.21 10.89 0.12
C SER A 518 -5.17 11.82 -0.50
N SER A 519 -5.43 13.14 -0.45
CA SER A 519 -4.53 14.18 -0.96
C SER A 519 -4.10 15.19 0.11
N ILE A 520 -2.94 15.82 -0.11
CA ILE A 520 -2.45 16.93 0.73
C ILE A 520 -3.39 18.14 0.65
N SER A 521 -3.97 18.40 -0.52
CA SER A 521 -4.87 19.54 -0.71
C SER A 521 -6.19 19.39 0.06
N GLU A 522 -6.74 18.17 0.11
CA GLU A 522 -7.89 17.84 0.95
C GLU A 522 -7.58 18.11 2.42
N ALA A 523 -6.45 17.57 2.92
CA ALA A 523 -6.01 17.80 4.29
C ALA A 523 -5.82 19.29 4.59
N ALA A 524 -5.19 20.03 3.68
CA ALA A 524 -4.97 21.46 3.81
C ALA A 524 -6.30 22.24 3.89
N SER A 525 -7.23 21.93 3.02
CA SER A 525 -8.57 22.52 2.99
C SER A 525 -9.34 22.24 4.29
N GLY A 526 -9.26 21.00 4.77
CA GLY A 526 -9.84 20.59 6.05
C GLY A 526 -9.27 21.34 7.24
N ILE A 527 -7.94 21.53 7.30
CA ILE A 527 -7.29 22.30 8.37
C ILE A 527 -7.78 23.76 8.38
N LEU A 528 -7.79 24.43 7.21
CA LEU A 528 -8.23 25.83 7.13
C LEU A 528 -9.69 26.00 7.54
N LEU A 529 -10.54 25.05 7.18
CA LEU A 529 -11.95 25.06 7.55
C LEU A 529 -12.13 24.96 9.07
N ASN A 530 -11.40 24.04 9.72
CA ASN A 530 -11.43 23.87 11.17
C ASN A 530 -10.95 25.14 11.89
N ILE A 531 -9.87 25.78 11.41
CA ILE A 531 -9.31 27.01 12.00
C ILE A 531 -10.22 28.22 11.82
N LYS A 532 -10.89 28.37 10.66
CA LYS A 532 -11.76 29.52 10.36
C LYS A 532 -13.08 29.52 11.14
N LYS A 533 -13.45 28.39 11.75
CA LYS A 533 -14.75 28.17 12.41
C LYS A 533 -14.97 29.01 13.67
N GLU A 534 -13.92 29.34 14.44
CA GLU A 534 -14.08 30.06 15.71
C GLU A 534 -14.42 31.55 15.56
N ASN A 535 -14.33 32.13 14.37
CA ASN A 535 -14.75 33.51 14.13
C ASN A 535 -16.27 33.68 13.99
N LYS A 536 -17.09 32.63 14.25
CA LYS A 536 -18.53 32.65 14.01
C LYS A 536 -19.41 33.11 15.18
N ASN A 537 -18.87 33.50 16.33
CA ASN A 537 -19.71 34.15 17.35
C ASN A 537 -20.11 35.59 17.00
N ASP A 538 -19.38 36.28 16.11
CA ASP A 538 -19.77 37.63 15.64
C ASP A 538 -20.53 37.62 14.30
N ASN A 539 -20.42 36.55 13.51
CA ASN A 539 -21.04 36.47 12.18
C ASN A 539 -22.38 35.70 12.13
N LEU A 540 -22.84 35.11 13.23
CA LEU A 540 -24.14 34.43 13.25
C LEU A 540 -25.35 35.39 13.15
N ARG A 541 -25.16 36.69 13.43
CA ARG A 541 -26.23 37.70 13.24
C ARG A 541 -26.32 38.23 11.81
N THR A 542 -25.21 38.46 11.13
CA THR A 542 -25.18 39.01 9.76
C THR A 542 -25.49 37.97 8.66
N PHE A 543 -25.36 36.67 8.93
CA PHE A 543 -25.63 35.63 7.93
C PHE A 543 -27.07 35.10 7.94
N SER A 544 -27.87 35.37 8.99
CA SER A 544 -29.33 35.10 8.95
C SER A 544 -30.10 36.13 8.12
N GLU A 545 -29.48 37.31 7.87
CA GLU A 545 -30.09 38.39 7.10
C GLU A 545 -29.91 38.24 5.59
N MET A 546 -28.97 37.39 5.14
CA MET A 546 -28.69 37.17 3.71
C MET A 546 -29.59 36.11 3.05
N THR A 547 -30.33 35.31 3.83
CA THR A 547 -31.33 34.35 3.32
C THR A 547 -32.72 34.95 3.11
N ASN A 548 -32.90 36.25 3.35
CA ASN A 548 -34.14 36.99 3.05
C ASN A 548 -34.05 37.77 1.74
N THR A 549 -33.20 37.35 0.80
CA THR A 549 -33.37 37.79 -0.60
C THR A 549 -34.56 37.03 -1.18
N THR A 550 -35.58 37.80 -1.54
CA THR A 550 -36.85 37.37 -2.11
C THR A 550 -36.60 36.71 -3.47
N ILE A 551 -36.15 35.46 -3.46
CA ILE A 551 -36.06 34.63 -4.66
C ILE A 551 -37.50 34.34 -5.08
N SER A 552 -37.85 34.81 -6.27
CA SER A 552 -39.16 34.59 -6.88
C SER A 552 -39.48 33.09 -6.92
N ALA A 553 -40.71 32.76 -6.56
CA ALA A 553 -41.22 31.41 -6.29
C ALA A 553 -41.06 30.45 -7.48
N VAL A 554 -39.91 29.79 -7.56
CA VAL A 554 -39.78 28.43 -8.09
C VAL A 554 -39.78 27.55 -6.84
N HIS A 555 -40.68 26.57 -6.76
CA HIS A 555 -40.74 25.62 -5.65
C HIS A 555 -39.43 24.81 -5.61
N ILE A 556 -38.43 25.30 -4.88
CA ILE A 556 -37.20 24.53 -4.63
C ILE A 556 -37.57 23.44 -3.63
N LEU A 557 -37.56 22.20 -4.09
CA LEU A 557 -37.78 21.03 -3.24
C LEU A 557 -36.70 20.96 -2.16
N PRO A 558 -37.06 20.60 -0.92
CA PRO A 558 -36.08 20.44 0.15
C PRO A 558 -35.09 19.33 -0.18
N THR A 559 -33.81 19.56 0.12
CA THR A 559 -32.74 18.62 -0.19
C THR A 559 -32.53 17.64 0.98
N VAL A 560 -32.48 16.35 0.67
CA VAL A 560 -32.13 15.23 1.57
C VAL A 560 -30.71 14.79 1.20
N MET A 561 -29.79 14.84 2.16
CA MET A 561 -28.43 14.35 1.92
C MET A 561 -28.18 13.00 2.56
N ILE A 562 -27.56 12.08 1.83
CA ILE A 562 -27.19 10.75 2.34
C ILE A 562 -25.69 10.68 2.60
N ILE A 563 -25.32 10.30 3.81
CA ILE A 563 -23.94 10.02 4.22
C ILE A 563 -23.81 8.53 4.51
N TYR A 564 -22.85 7.88 3.87
CA TYR A 564 -22.65 6.44 3.93
C TYR A 564 -21.16 6.11 3.83
N SER A 565 -20.77 4.91 4.25
CA SER A 565 -19.41 4.43 4.01
C SER A 565 -19.28 3.96 2.57
N ASN A 566 -18.13 4.17 1.92
CA ASN A 566 -17.93 3.69 0.54
C ASN A 566 -18.15 2.16 0.39
N ALA A 567 -17.93 1.39 1.46
CA ALA A 567 -18.26 -0.05 1.50
C ALA A 567 -19.75 -0.34 1.28
N ASP A 568 -20.62 0.62 1.61
CA ASP A 568 -22.07 0.56 1.48
C ASP A 568 -22.60 1.15 0.17
N TYR A 569 -21.71 1.47 -0.79
CA TYR A 569 -22.08 2.12 -2.05
C TYR A 569 -23.26 1.45 -2.76
N ILE A 570 -23.24 0.12 -2.92
CA ILE A 570 -24.31 -0.63 -3.62
C ILE A 570 -25.66 -0.40 -2.95
N PHE A 571 -25.68 -0.41 -1.61
CA PHE A 571 -26.90 -0.20 -0.85
C PHE A 571 -27.34 1.28 -0.91
N CYS A 572 -26.38 2.21 -0.83
CA CYS A 572 -26.66 3.63 -0.94
C CYS A 572 -27.23 3.98 -2.33
N ALA A 573 -26.65 3.47 -3.42
CA ALA A 573 -27.16 3.64 -4.77
C ALA A 573 -28.60 3.14 -4.89
N LYS A 574 -28.89 1.93 -4.38
CA LYS A 574 -30.25 1.39 -4.35
C LYS A 574 -31.23 2.29 -3.56
N LEU A 575 -30.78 2.84 -2.43
CA LEU A 575 -31.57 3.75 -1.61
C LEU A 575 -31.85 5.08 -2.32
N VAL A 576 -30.84 5.64 -2.98
CA VAL A 576 -30.94 6.87 -3.78
C VAL A 576 -31.94 6.66 -4.92
N ASP A 577 -31.79 5.59 -5.71
CA ASP A 577 -32.70 5.28 -6.81
C ASP A 577 -34.16 5.15 -6.34
N ALA A 578 -34.37 4.52 -5.18
CA ALA A 578 -35.70 4.32 -4.63
C ALA A 578 -36.32 5.63 -4.10
N LEU A 579 -35.54 6.46 -3.40
CA LEU A 579 -35.99 7.73 -2.84
C LEU A 579 -36.14 8.82 -3.90
N SER A 580 -35.35 8.80 -4.98
CA SER A 580 -35.46 9.75 -6.10
C SER A 580 -36.74 9.60 -6.91
N ASN A 581 -37.51 8.52 -6.73
CA ASN A 581 -38.85 8.38 -7.34
C ASN A 581 -39.92 9.24 -6.66
N TYR A 582 -39.63 9.84 -5.51
CA TYR A 582 -40.53 10.74 -4.78
C TYR A 582 -40.27 12.19 -5.21
N ASN A 583 -41.34 12.92 -5.52
CA ASN A 583 -41.26 14.28 -6.05
C ASN A 583 -41.28 15.35 -4.95
N GLU A 584 -41.33 14.95 -3.68
CA GLU A 584 -41.48 15.82 -2.53
C GLU A 584 -40.15 16.42 -2.04
N PHE A 585 -39.01 15.82 -2.42
CA PHE A 585 -37.68 16.25 -2.00
C PHE A 585 -36.62 15.83 -3.02
N ASN A 586 -35.46 16.50 -3.00
CA ASN A 586 -34.31 16.15 -3.84
C ASN A 586 -33.30 15.32 -3.04
N VAL A 587 -32.83 14.19 -3.57
CA VAL A 587 -31.81 13.37 -2.92
C VAL A 587 -30.42 13.72 -3.45
N VAL A 588 -29.50 14.02 -2.54
CA VAL A 588 -28.10 14.34 -2.86
C VAL A 588 -27.16 13.38 -2.12
N VAL A 589 -26.15 12.92 -2.84
CA VAL A 589 -25.12 11.99 -2.36
C VAL A 589 -23.80 12.33 -3.05
N ASP A 590 -22.68 11.91 -2.47
CA ASP A 590 -21.34 12.27 -2.95
C ASP A 590 -21.03 11.81 -4.38
N PHE A 591 -21.45 10.61 -4.78
CA PHE A 591 -21.23 10.11 -6.14
C PHE A 591 -22.14 10.75 -7.20
N ASN A 592 -23.14 11.54 -6.80
CA ASN A 592 -23.93 12.36 -7.72
C ASN A 592 -23.28 13.74 -7.96
N MET A 593 -22.13 14.03 -7.36
CA MET A 593 -21.42 15.30 -7.51
C MET A 593 -20.42 15.21 -8.67
N VAL A 594 -20.46 16.20 -9.57
CA VAL A 594 -19.77 16.18 -10.87
C VAL A 594 -18.33 16.73 -10.78
N SER A 595 -17.92 17.35 -9.67
CA SER A 595 -16.62 18.04 -9.59
C SER A 595 -15.48 17.18 -9.03
N ASP A 596 -14.26 17.48 -9.46
CA ASP A 596 -13.02 16.90 -8.92
C ASP A 596 -12.75 17.24 -7.44
N ASN A 597 -13.50 18.18 -6.83
CA ASN A 597 -13.35 18.62 -5.45
C ASN A 597 -14.49 18.08 -4.56
N ASN A 598 -14.65 16.74 -4.54
CA ASN A 598 -15.74 16.01 -3.85
C ASN A 598 -16.08 16.53 -2.45
N TRP A 599 -15.10 16.99 -1.66
CA TRP A 599 -15.33 17.43 -0.29
C TRP A 599 -15.99 18.82 -0.16
N LEU A 600 -15.64 19.79 -1.01
CA LEU A 600 -16.24 21.13 -0.95
C LEU A 600 -17.71 21.08 -1.37
N ASP A 601 -18.02 20.32 -2.41
CA ASP A 601 -19.39 20.10 -2.88
C ASP A 601 -20.22 19.32 -1.86
N MET A 602 -19.60 18.35 -1.19
CA MET A 602 -20.22 17.64 -0.07
C MET A 602 -20.58 18.60 1.06
N LEU A 603 -19.71 19.57 1.39
CA LEU A 603 -19.98 20.57 2.42
C LEU A 603 -21.07 21.56 2.02
N GLU A 604 -21.09 22.04 0.78
CA GLU A 604 -22.18 22.89 0.29
C GLU A 604 -23.51 22.13 0.28
N SER A 605 -23.49 20.85 -0.07
CA SER A 605 -24.66 19.97 0.00
C SER A 605 -25.12 19.74 1.43
N LEU A 606 -24.22 19.55 2.39
CA LEU A 606 -24.54 19.46 3.82
C LEU A 606 -25.19 20.75 4.33
N LYS A 607 -24.72 21.92 3.87
CA LYS A 607 -25.32 23.21 4.23
C LYS A 607 -26.72 23.35 3.64
N ALA A 608 -26.91 22.97 2.37
CA ALA A 608 -28.19 23.06 1.68
C ALA A 608 -29.21 22.01 2.14
N ALA A 609 -28.76 20.87 2.67
CA ALA A 609 -29.64 19.79 3.11
C ALA A 609 -30.58 20.23 4.24
N ALA A 610 -31.87 19.96 4.07
CA ALA A 610 -32.88 20.15 5.10
C ALA A 610 -32.85 19.00 6.14
N ILE A 611 -32.43 17.81 5.71
CA ILE A 611 -32.29 16.61 6.54
C ILE A 611 -31.12 15.76 6.05
N ILE A 612 -30.49 15.04 6.96
CA ILE A 612 -29.36 14.16 6.68
C ILE A 612 -29.72 12.72 7.05
N LEU A 613 -29.55 11.80 6.11
CA LEU A 613 -29.67 10.37 6.31
C LEU A 613 -28.28 9.77 6.53
N LEU A 614 -28.10 9.03 7.62
CA LEU A 614 -26.84 8.34 7.93
C LEU A 614 -27.05 6.82 7.79
N ILE A 615 -26.36 6.18 6.86
CA ILE A 615 -26.41 4.71 6.73
C ILE A 615 -25.44 4.12 7.74
N ILE A 616 -25.97 3.62 8.85
CA ILE A 616 -25.19 3.11 9.97
C ILE A 616 -24.88 1.61 9.76
N THR A 617 -23.59 1.33 9.61
CA THR A 617 -23.00 -0.01 9.48
C THR A 617 -21.68 -0.04 10.24
N ASP A 618 -21.07 -1.23 10.37
CA ASP A 618 -19.72 -1.33 10.94
C ASP A 618 -18.71 -0.46 10.16
N ASP A 619 -18.84 -0.42 8.84
CA ASP A 619 -17.96 0.36 7.97
C ASP A 619 -18.22 1.88 8.06
N PHE A 620 -19.42 2.31 8.45
CA PHE A 620 -19.74 3.72 8.67
C PHE A 620 -18.93 4.31 9.82
N TYR A 621 -18.77 3.57 10.92
CA TYR A 621 -17.94 4.02 12.05
C TYR A 621 -16.48 4.25 11.68
N ASN A 622 -16.01 3.47 10.69
CA ASN A 622 -14.63 3.47 10.24
C ASN A 622 -14.36 4.59 9.22
N SER A 623 -15.40 5.04 8.53
CA SER A 623 -15.31 6.13 7.56
C SER A 623 -15.14 7.47 8.26
N ARG A 624 -13.95 8.07 8.14
CA ARG A 624 -13.72 9.42 8.66
C ARG A 624 -14.54 10.46 7.90
N SER A 625 -14.83 10.25 6.61
CA SER A 625 -15.76 11.08 5.85
C SER A 625 -17.16 11.06 6.49
N CYS A 626 -17.63 9.90 6.96
CA CYS A 626 -18.89 9.82 7.71
C CYS A 626 -18.81 10.52 9.06
N ARG A 627 -17.72 10.34 9.81
CA ARG A 627 -17.49 11.06 11.08
C ARG A 627 -17.47 12.56 10.91
N HIS A 628 -16.83 13.05 9.86
CA HIS A 628 -16.86 14.47 9.51
C HIS A 628 -18.25 14.89 9.07
N GLY A 629 -18.94 14.09 8.26
CA GLY A 629 -20.34 14.33 7.89
C GLY A 629 -21.22 14.55 9.10
N ILE A 630 -21.09 13.70 10.13
CA ILE A 630 -21.78 13.82 11.42
C ILE A 630 -21.34 15.06 12.19
N TYR A 631 -20.03 15.31 12.26
CA TYR A 631 -19.50 16.50 12.90
C TYR A 631 -20.06 17.77 12.24
N PHE A 632 -20.04 17.88 10.92
CA PHE A 632 -20.60 19.02 10.19
C PHE A 632 -22.12 19.11 10.34
N ALA A 633 -22.84 17.98 10.29
CA ALA A 633 -24.26 17.92 10.56
C ALA A 633 -24.59 18.47 11.96
N SER A 634 -23.80 18.08 12.96
CA SER A 634 -23.90 18.55 14.34
C SER A 634 -23.70 20.07 14.43
N LEU A 635 -22.66 20.59 13.78
CA LEU A 635 -22.35 22.01 13.76
C LEU A 635 -23.40 22.87 13.07
N LEU A 636 -24.08 22.29 12.08
CA LEU A 636 -25.14 22.95 11.35
C LEU A 636 -26.52 22.72 11.99
N ASN A 637 -26.56 22.02 13.13
CA ASN A 637 -27.77 21.62 13.86
C ASN A 637 -28.82 21.00 12.92
N LYS A 638 -28.36 20.08 12.05
CA LYS A 638 -29.22 19.44 11.06
C LYS A 638 -30.03 18.31 11.71
N LYS A 639 -31.25 18.11 11.21
CA LYS A 639 -32.06 16.93 11.57
C LYS A 639 -31.45 15.68 10.94
N ILE A 640 -31.38 14.61 11.73
CA ILE A 640 -30.72 13.38 11.31
C ILE A 640 -31.68 12.20 11.37
N ILE A 641 -31.64 11.32 10.36
CA ILE A 641 -32.24 9.98 10.42
C ILE A 641 -31.13 8.94 10.28
N LEU A 642 -31.02 8.07 11.27
CA LEU A 642 -30.12 6.93 11.28
C LEU A 642 -30.81 5.75 10.60
N ILE A 643 -30.18 5.19 9.57
CA ILE A 643 -30.68 4.04 8.82
C ILE A 643 -29.82 2.84 9.17
N PHE A 644 -30.41 1.86 9.85
CA PHE A 644 -29.76 0.61 10.21
C PHE A 644 -30.13 -0.49 9.23
N LYS A 645 -29.15 -1.29 8.82
CA LYS A 645 -29.36 -2.51 8.02
C LYS A 645 -29.79 -3.72 8.85
N GLU A 646 -29.59 -3.67 10.17
CA GLU A 646 -29.83 -4.76 11.10
C GLU A 646 -30.60 -4.26 12.32
N GLU A 647 -31.64 -4.97 12.75
CA GLU A 647 -32.53 -4.56 13.87
C GLU A 647 -31.79 -4.44 15.21
N ASN A 648 -30.70 -5.17 15.42
CA ASN A 648 -30.00 -5.25 16.70
C ASN A 648 -28.68 -4.46 16.73
N PHE A 649 -28.49 -3.54 15.79
CA PHE A 649 -27.24 -2.81 15.67
C PHE A 649 -27.05 -1.81 16.81
N LYS A 650 -25.97 -1.95 17.59
CA LYS A 650 -25.68 -1.07 18.74
C LYS A 650 -24.76 0.08 18.33
N LEU A 651 -25.18 1.30 18.66
CA LEU A 651 -24.33 2.48 18.50
C LEU A 651 -23.06 2.37 19.34
N ILE A 652 -21.91 2.66 18.72
CA ILE A 652 -20.65 2.80 19.44
C ILE A 652 -20.70 4.09 20.26
N LYS A 653 -20.13 4.03 21.47
CA LYS A 653 -20.18 5.08 22.50
C LYS A 653 -19.91 6.51 22.00
N TRP A 654 -18.96 6.71 21.09
CA TRP A 654 -18.64 8.06 20.59
C TRP A 654 -19.76 8.62 19.69
N LEU A 655 -20.38 7.78 18.85
CA LEU A 655 -21.47 8.23 17.97
C LEU A 655 -22.72 8.48 18.79
N ASP A 656 -22.98 7.63 19.78
CA ASP A 656 -24.08 7.80 20.72
C ASP A 656 -23.99 9.16 21.45
N LEU A 657 -22.78 9.52 21.92
CA LEU A 657 -22.50 10.84 22.50
C LEU A 657 -22.69 11.99 21.48
N ALA A 658 -22.20 11.84 20.25
CA ALA A 658 -22.30 12.87 19.22
C ALA A 658 -23.74 13.11 18.74
N LEU A 659 -24.57 12.06 18.76
CA LEU A 659 -25.97 12.12 18.35
C LEU A 659 -26.91 12.51 19.50
N ALA A 660 -26.49 12.36 20.77
CA ALA A 660 -27.29 12.75 21.93
C ALA A 660 -27.64 14.25 21.95
N GLU A 661 -26.81 15.08 21.31
CA GLU A 661 -27.04 16.53 21.18
C GLU A 661 -27.92 16.91 19.97
N LEU A 662 -28.30 15.94 19.12
CA LEU A 662 -29.01 16.17 17.86
C LEU A 662 -30.40 15.54 17.87
N ASP A 663 -31.35 16.20 17.20
CA ASP A 663 -32.67 15.62 16.90
C ASP A 663 -32.49 14.51 15.85
N SER A 664 -32.18 13.31 16.35
CA SER A 664 -31.93 12.11 15.57
C SER A 664 -33.06 11.10 15.73
N ARG A 665 -33.50 10.51 14.61
CA ARG A 665 -34.50 9.44 14.57
C ARG A 665 -33.88 8.17 14.04
N GLN A 666 -34.32 7.02 14.54
CA GLN A 666 -33.83 5.72 14.09
C GLN A 666 -34.82 5.10 13.11
N PHE A 667 -34.30 4.46 12.07
CA PHE A 667 -35.05 3.72 11.07
C PHE A 667 -34.30 2.44 10.72
N VAL A 668 -35.00 1.31 10.66
CA VAL A 668 -34.40 0.02 10.29
C VAL A 668 -34.97 -0.40 8.95
N ILE A 669 -34.09 -0.79 8.02
CA ILE A 669 -34.49 -1.38 6.75
C ILE A 669 -34.44 -2.90 6.90
N SER A 670 -35.59 -3.55 6.71
CA SER A 670 -35.76 -5.00 6.75
C SER A 670 -35.54 -5.63 5.37
N GLU A 671 -35.79 -6.94 5.25
CA GLU A 671 -35.79 -7.64 3.96
C GLU A 671 -36.88 -7.12 3.00
N GLN A 672 -37.93 -6.48 3.52
CA GLN A 672 -39.02 -5.86 2.75
C GLN A 672 -38.66 -4.44 2.32
N PHE A 673 -37.59 -4.32 1.53
CA PHE A 673 -36.99 -3.03 1.16
C PHE A 673 -38.02 -2.02 0.63
N ASP A 674 -38.90 -2.40 -0.29
CA ASP A 674 -39.83 -1.47 -0.94
C ASP A 674 -40.86 -0.86 0.05
N ASP A 675 -41.39 -1.68 0.96
CA ASP A 675 -42.32 -1.22 2.00
C ASP A 675 -41.63 -0.28 3.00
N ASP A 676 -40.36 -0.55 3.29
CA ASP A 676 -39.56 0.28 4.20
C ASP A 676 -39.15 1.60 3.55
N ILE A 677 -38.94 1.66 2.23
CA ILE A 677 -38.73 2.93 1.51
C ILE A 677 -39.97 3.83 1.63
N ILE A 678 -41.18 3.28 1.53
CA ILE A 678 -42.42 4.06 1.71
C ILE A 678 -42.46 4.65 3.13
N LYS A 679 -42.20 3.82 4.15
CA LYS A 679 -42.17 4.28 5.56
C LYS A 679 -41.07 5.31 5.81
N LEU A 680 -39.91 5.15 5.17
CA LEU A 680 -38.78 6.09 5.27
C LEU A 680 -39.14 7.43 4.61
N SER A 681 -39.75 7.42 3.43
CA SER A 681 -40.22 8.63 2.74
C SER A 681 -41.26 9.38 3.58
N ASP A 682 -42.21 8.66 4.17
CA ASP A 682 -43.17 9.22 5.13
C ASP A 682 -42.49 9.84 6.34
N LEU A 683 -41.45 9.19 6.88
CA LEU A 683 -40.66 9.70 8.00
C LEU A 683 -39.91 10.98 7.61
N ILE A 684 -39.32 11.04 6.42
CA ILE A 684 -38.65 12.22 5.87
C ILE A 684 -39.65 13.37 5.74
N CYS A 685 -40.80 13.15 5.09
CA CYS A 685 -41.84 14.16 4.91
C CYS A 685 -42.36 14.69 6.26
N LYS A 686 -42.64 13.80 7.21
CA LYS A 686 -43.03 14.18 8.58
C LYS A 686 -41.96 15.00 9.29
N THR A 687 -40.69 14.68 9.09
CA THR A 687 -39.56 15.38 9.73
C THR A 687 -39.34 16.76 9.11
N LEU A 688 -39.64 16.90 7.82
CA LEU A 688 -39.59 18.15 7.05
C LEU A 688 -40.88 18.99 7.15
N ASN A 689 -41.93 18.49 7.80
CA ASN A 689 -43.28 19.09 7.82
C ASN A 689 -43.88 19.30 6.42
N ILE A 690 -43.58 18.39 5.49
CA ILE A 690 -44.19 18.36 4.15
C ILE A 690 -45.50 17.59 4.25
N GLN A 691 -46.57 18.15 3.69
CA GLN A 691 -47.87 17.50 3.64
C GLN A 691 -47.79 16.35 2.62
N SER A 692 -47.67 15.11 3.10
CA SER A 692 -47.50 13.97 2.20
C SER A 692 -48.76 13.75 1.36
N HIS A 693 -48.63 13.85 0.04
CA HIS A 693 -49.72 13.58 -0.91
C HIS A 693 -49.89 12.07 -1.19
N ILE A 694 -49.14 11.21 -0.48
CA ILE A 694 -49.05 9.76 -0.69
C ILE A 694 -50.41 9.04 -0.53
N ASN A 695 -51.37 9.64 0.18
CA ASN A 695 -52.73 9.07 0.27
C ASN A 695 -53.64 9.39 -0.93
N GLN A 696 -53.20 10.19 -1.92
CA GLN A 696 -53.99 10.49 -3.12
C GLN A 696 -53.52 9.74 -4.39
N GLN A 697 -52.31 9.17 -4.42
CA GLN A 697 -51.82 8.44 -5.60
C GLN A 697 -52.40 7.02 -5.75
N LYS A 698 -52.83 6.36 -4.67
CA LYS A 698 -53.50 5.04 -4.78
C LYS A 698 -54.82 5.05 -5.56
N ASN A 699 -55.41 6.22 -5.84
CA ASN A 699 -56.68 6.33 -6.57
C ASN A 699 -56.55 6.97 -7.96
N ASN A 700 -55.40 7.53 -8.36
CA ASN A 700 -55.26 8.30 -9.60
C ASN A 700 -54.23 7.74 -10.61
N ASP A 701 -53.55 6.63 -10.33
CA ASP A 701 -52.54 6.02 -11.21
C ASP A 701 -53.07 5.34 -12.50
N ASN A 702 -54.30 5.67 -12.93
CA ASN A 702 -54.91 5.02 -14.10
C ASN A 702 -54.78 5.79 -15.42
N ASP A 703 -54.28 7.03 -15.45
CA ASP A 703 -54.37 7.88 -16.66
C ASP A 703 -53.04 8.35 -17.26
N ASP A 704 -51.88 7.83 -16.83
CA ASP A 704 -50.62 8.06 -17.57
C ASP A 704 -50.23 6.81 -18.41
N PRO A 705 -50.44 6.86 -19.75
CA PRO A 705 -50.10 5.75 -20.63
C PRO A 705 -48.60 5.43 -20.69
N ASN A 706 -47.73 6.40 -20.37
CA ASN A 706 -46.28 6.16 -20.34
C ASN A 706 -45.86 5.41 -19.07
N LYS A 707 -46.46 5.72 -17.90
CA LYS A 707 -46.20 4.96 -16.65
C LYS A 707 -46.70 3.51 -16.73
N ARG A 708 -47.83 3.23 -17.40
CA ARG A 708 -48.31 1.86 -17.66
C ARG A 708 -47.36 1.06 -18.54
N LEU A 709 -46.82 1.67 -19.60
CA LEU A 709 -45.76 1.03 -20.41
C LEU A 709 -44.51 0.79 -19.57
N LEU A 710 -44.17 1.74 -18.69
CA LEU A 710 -42.97 1.67 -17.87
C LEU A 710 -42.96 0.52 -16.87
N HIS A 711 -44.09 0.31 -16.17
CA HIS A 711 -44.28 -0.79 -15.21
C HIS A 711 -44.43 -2.16 -15.88
N SER A 712 -44.96 -2.23 -17.11
CA SER A 712 -45.17 -3.49 -17.84
C SER A 712 -43.87 -4.19 -18.27
N LEU A 713 -42.82 -3.41 -18.52
CA LEU A 713 -41.50 -3.88 -18.94
C LEU A 713 -40.75 -4.66 -17.85
N SER A 714 -40.98 -4.36 -16.55
CA SER A 714 -40.31 -5.07 -15.45
C SER A 714 -40.87 -6.49 -15.22
N GLN A 715 -42.09 -6.75 -15.70
CA GLN A 715 -42.78 -8.04 -15.53
C GLN A 715 -42.57 -8.98 -16.72
N LYS A 716 -42.32 -8.46 -17.94
CA LYS A 716 -42.08 -9.30 -19.12
C LYS A 716 -40.67 -9.93 -19.08
N PRO A 717 -40.52 -11.25 -19.35
CA PRO A 717 -39.23 -11.86 -19.61
C PRO A 717 -38.53 -11.15 -20.78
N VAL A 718 -37.19 -11.03 -20.71
CA VAL A 718 -36.42 -10.36 -21.78
C VAL A 718 -36.60 -11.07 -23.12
N GLU A 719 -36.79 -12.38 -23.11
CA GLU A 719 -37.07 -13.20 -24.28
C GLU A 719 -38.37 -12.80 -25.02
N GLN A 720 -39.25 -12.02 -24.37
CA GLN A 720 -40.49 -11.49 -24.91
C GLN A 720 -40.43 -9.98 -25.21
N TRP A 721 -39.27 -9.35 -25.06
CA TRP A 721 -39.10 -7.93 -25.35
C TRP A 721 -39.12 -7.69 -26.86
N THR A 722 -39.96 -6.76 -27.28
CA THR A 722 -39.98 -6.22 -28.65
C THR A 722 -38.84 -5.23 -28.86
N LYS A 723 -38.59 -4.81 -30.11
CA LYS A 723 -37.66 -3.71 -30.42
C LYS A 723 -37.91 -2.46 -29.57
N THR A 724 -39.18 -2.08 -29.39
CA THR A 724 -39.56 -0.93 -28.57
C THR A 724 -39.22 -1.13 -27.09
N ASP A 725 -39.37 -2.35 -26.59
CA ASP A 725 -38.99 -2.71 -25.22
C ASP A 725 -37.48 -2.60 -25.01
N VAL A 726 -36.68 -3.03 -25.99
CA VAL A 726 -35.22 -2.90 -25.96
C VAL A 726 -34.78 -1.44 -26.00
N ILE A 727 -35.33 -0.63 -26.89
CA ILE A 727 -35.03 0.82 -26.96
C ILE A 727 -35.36 1.49 -25.62
N ASN A 728 -36.53 1.21 -25.05
CA ASN A 728 -36.92 1.72 -23.73
C ASN A 728 -35.95 1.28 -22.62
N TRP A 729 -35.39 0.08 -22.72
CA TRP A 729 -34.38 -0.41 -21.79
C TRP A 729 -33.04 0.34 -21.93
N PHE A 730 -32.59 0.66 -23.15
CA PHE A 730 -31.40 1.49 -23.38
C PHE A 730 -31.55 2.86 -22.69
N HIS A 731 -32.68 3.53 -22.91
CA HIS A 731 -32.97 4.83 -22.30
C HIS A 731 -32.99 4.80 -20.77
N ARG A 732 -33.59 3.76 -20.16
CA ARG A 732 -33.65 3.63 -18.69
C ARG A 732 -32.29 3.47 -18.02
N ASN A 733 -31.33 2.92 -18.74
CA ASN A 733 -30.01 2.64 -18.20
C ASN A 733 -28.97 3.66 -18.66
N ASN A 734 -29.41 4.83 -19.13
CA ASN A 734 -28.55 5.92 -19.60
C ASN A 734 -27.53 5.46 -20.66
N VAL A 735 -27.90 4.49 -21.50
CA VAL A 735 -27.07 4.10 -22.64
C VAL A 735 -27.34 5.08 -23.78
N THR A 736 -26.28 5.57 -24.42
CA THR A 736 -26.37 6.60 -25.46
C THR A 736 -27.21 6.13 -26.65
N GLU A 737 -27.91 7.07 -27.29
CA GLU A 737 -28.73 6.79 -28.48
C GLU A 737 -27.87 6.26 -29.64
N GLU A 738 -26.60 6.67 -29.71
CA GLU A 738 -25.63 6.17 -30.68
C GLU A 738 -25.40 4.66 -30.55
N LEU A 739 -25.23 4.14 -29.33
CA LEU A 739 -25.07 2.71 -29.12
C LEU A 739 -26.38 1.95 -29.40
N CYS A 740 -27.52 2.56 -29.09
CA CYS A 740 -28.83 1.98 -29.43
C CYS A 740 -29.03 1.87 -30.94
N ALA A 741 -28.68 2.93 -31.68
CA ALA A 741 -28.74 2.98 -33.14
C ALA A 741 -27.67 2.10 -33.80
N TRP A 742 -26.51 1.89 -33.16
CA TRP A 742 -25.45 1.04 -33.69
C TRP A 742 -25.86 -0.44 -33.77
N TYR A 743 -26.44 -0.96 -32.70
CA TYR A 743 -26.73 -2.39 -32.59
C TYR A 743 -28.06 -2.80 -33.19
N GLU A 744 -29.02 -1.87 -33.31
CA GLU A 744 -30.35 -2.09 -33.89
C GLU A 744 -31.04 -3.41 -33.48
N PHE A 745 -30.91 -3.81 -32.21
CA PHE A 745 -31.53 -5.05 -31.72
C PHE A 745 -33.04 -5.07 -31.97
N GLN A 746 -33.53 -6.14 -32.58
CA GLN A 746 -34.94 -6.29 -32.96
C GLN A 746 -35.80 -6.85 -31.82
N ASP A 747 -35.18 -7.58 -30.89
CA ASP A 747 -35.84 -8.13 -29.72
C ASP A 747 -34.84 -8.41 -28.57
N GLY A 748 -35.35 -8.83 -27.42
CA GLY A 748 -34.51 -9.13 -26.27
C GLY A 748 -33.68 -10.41 -26.41
N ASN A 749 -33.99 -11.32 -27.34
CA ASN A 749 -33.16 -12.51 -27.58
C ASN A 749 -31.86 -12.11 -28.28
N GLU A 750 -31.92 -11.21 -29.25
CA GLU A 750 -30.72 -10.64 -29.88
C GLU A 750 -29.83 -9.92 -28.86
N LEU A 751 -30.44 -9.13 -27.95
CA LEU A 751 -29.72 -8.45 -26.87
C LEU A 751 -29.02 -9.43 -25.92
N ILE A 752 -29.70 -10.50 -25.49
CA ILE A 752 -29.11 -11.54 -24.63
C ILE A 752 -27.98 -12.28 -25.35
N PHE A 753 -28.22 -12.69 -26.60
CA PHE A 753 -27.24 -13.41 -27.40
C PHE A 753 -25.97 -12.57 -27.61
N TYR A 754 -26.16 -11.28 -27.82
CA TYR A 754 -25.06 -10.33 -27.94
C TYR A 754 -24.30 -10.17 -26.61
N ALA A 755 -25.02 -10.00 -25.49
CA ALA A 755 -24.42 -9.87 -24.16
C ALA A 755 -23.51 -11.06 -23.82
N ASP A 756 -23.96 -12.28 -24.11
CA ASP A 756 -23.19 -13.52 -23.83
C ASP A 756 -21.85 -13.56 -24.60
N ARG A 757 -21.82 -13.00 -25.82
CA ARG A 757 -20.61 -12.93 -26.65
C ARG A 757 -19.70 -11.75 -26.33
N LEU A 758 -20.29 -10.62 -25.95
CA LEU A 758 -19.54 -9.38 -25.68
C LEU A 758 -18.75 -9.45 -24.37
N LEU A 759 -19.37 -9.93 -23.29
CA LEU A 759 -18.84 -9.81 -21.92
C LEU A 759 -17.40 -10.32 -21.74
N PRO A 760 -16.94 -11.42 -22.36
CA PRO A 760 -15.56 -11.89 -22.22
C PRO A 760 -14.50 -10.97 -22.85
N ASN A 761 -14.85 -10.20 -23.90
CA ASN A 761 -13.90 -9.50 -24.75
C ASN A 761 -14.33 -8.07 -25.15
N TRP A 762 -15.13 -7.39 -24.31
CA TRP A 762 -15.76 -6.11 -24.64
C TRP A 762 -14.76 -5.01 -25.04
N GLU A 763 -13.51 -5.05 -24.56
CA GLU A 763 -12.47 -4.09 -24.92
C GLU A 763 -12.13 -4.10 -26.42
N HIS A 764 -12.19 -5.27 -27.07
CA HIS A 764 -11.95 -5.38 -28.51
C HIS A 764 -13.10 -4.76 -29.31
N GLU A 765 -14.34 -4.97 -28.86
CA GLU A 765 -15.53 -4.37 -29.47
C GLU A 765 -15.52 -2.85 -29.32
N TYR A 766 -15.11 -2.34 -28.15
CA TYR A 766 -14.96 -0.91 -27.91
C TYR A 766 -14.00 -0.27 -28.92
N GLU A 767 -12.81 -0.83 -29.10
CA GLU A 767 -11.84 -0.27 -30.06
C GLU A 767 -12.35 -0.36 -31.50
N ALA A 768 -13.07 -1.43 -31.87
CA ALA A 768 -13.69 -1.54 -33.20
C ALA A 768 -14.75 -0.45 -33.46
N ILE A 769 -15.66 -0.24 -32.51
CA ILE A 769 -16.74 0.76 -32.63
C ILE A 769 -16.17 2.18 -32.59
N LYS A 770 -15.19 2.42 -31.72
CA LYS A 770 -14.49 3.70 -31.64
C LYS A 770 -13.76 4.04 -32.93
N CYS A 771 -13.07 3.08 -33.56
CA CYS A 771 -12.47 3.27 -34.88
C CYS A 771 -13.52 3.66 -35.92
N TYR A 772 -14.64 2.94 -35.97
CA TYR A 772 -15.72 3.22 -36.92
C TYR A 772 -16.35 4.62 -36.72
N LEU A 773 -16.72 4.96 -35.48
CA LEU A 773 -17.40 6.23 -35.17
C LEU A 773 -16.49 7.45 -35.43
N ASN A 774 -15.18 7.31 -35.18
CA ASN A 774 -14.20 8.33 -35.53
C ASN A 774 -14.03 8.49 -37.05
N GLU A 775 -14.18 7.42 -37.84
CA GLU A 775 -14.02 7.47 -39.30
C GLU A 775 -15.25 7.99 -40.04
N GLN A 776 -16.46 7.70 -39.55
CA GLN A 776 -17.71 7.95 -40.30
C GLN A 776 -18.52 9.16 -39.80
N HIS A 777 -18.40 9.55 -38.53
CA HIS A 777 -19.38 10.45 -37.91
C HIS A 777 -18.79 11.63 -37.13
N ASP A 778 -17.47 11.81 -37.10
CA ASP A 778 -16.77 12.87 -36.33
C ASP A 778 -17.22 12.92 -34.84
N LYS A 779 -17.73 11.78 -34.35
CA LYS A 779 -18.26 11.60 -33.00
C LYS A 779 -17.32 10.68 -32.22
N LYS A 780 -16.93 11.12 -31.02
CA LYS A 780 -16.03 10.38 -30.14
C LYS A 780 -16.85 9.62 -29.09
N LEU A 781 -16.87 8.29 -29.18
CA LEU A 781 -17.44 7.44 -28.13
C LEU A 781 -16.48 7.39 -26.94
N GLU A 782 -16.93 7.87 -25.77
CA GLU A 782 -16.11 7.81 -24.57
C GLU A 782 -16.06 6.38 -24.02
N ARG A 783 -14.91 5.98 -23.47
CA ARG A 783 -14.73 4.65 -22.87
C ARG A 783 -15.73 4.41 -21.73
N SER A 784 -15.99 5.44 -20.94
CA SER A 784 -16.96 5.45 -19.84
C SER A 784 -18.37 5.09 -20.32
N GLU A 785 -18.84 5.64 -21.44
CA GLU A 785 -20.17 5.36 -22.00
C GLU A 785 -20.31 3.89 -22.41
N PHE A 786 -19.26 3.33 -23.00
CA PHE A 786 -19.24 1.91 -23.37
C PHE A 786 -19.13 0.99 -22.15
N GLU A 787 -18.36 1.39 -21.13
CA GLU A 787 -18.28 0.67 -19.85
C GLU A 787 -19.64 0.64 -19.14
N THR A 788 -20.40 1.74 -19.16
CA THR A 788 -21.79 1.78 -18.68
C THR A 788 -22.68 0.78 -19.41
N PHE A 789 -22.58 0.72 -20.75
CA PHE A 789 -23.32 -0.26 -21.55
C PHE A 789 -22.99 -1.71 -21.16
N VAL A 790 -21.70 -2.04 -21.01
CA VAL A 790 -21.21 -3.37 -20.60
C VAL A 790 -21.69 -3.72 -19.20
N LEU A 791 -21.63 -2.78 -18.25
CA LEU A 791 -22.08 -2.98 -16.87
C LEU A 791 -23.57 -3.33 -16.82
N VAL A 792 -24.37 -2.57 -17.57
CA VAL A 792 -25.83 -2.74 -17.64
C VAL A 792 -26.20 -4.07 -18.30
N LEU A 793 -25.50 -4.49 -19.38
CA LEU A 793 -25.67 -5.82 -19.99
C LEU A 793 -25.33 -6.95 -19.01
N ASN A 794 -24.27 -6.81 -18.23
CA ASN A 794 -23.90 -7.81 -17.22
C ASN A 794 -24.99 -7.95 -16.15
N ASN A 795 -25.59 -6.83 -15.73
CA ASN A 795 -26.70 -6.84 -14.78
C ASN A 795 -27.94 -7.54 -15.37
N LEU A 796 -28.26 -7.30 -16.64
CA LEU A 796 -29.33 -8.01 -17.36
C LEU A 796 -29.10 -9.54 -17.36
N MET A 797 -27.87 -9.98 -17.64
CA MET A 797 -27.50 -11.40 -17.65
C MET A 797 -27.61 -12.04 -16.26
N LYS A 798 -27.19 -11.34 -15.20
CA LYS A 798 -27.33 -11.82 -13.81
C LYS A 798 -28.79 -11.94 -13.39
N GLN A 799 -29.63 -10.99 -13.77
CA GLN A 799 -31.08 -11.06 -13.51
C GLN A 799 -31.70 -12.29 -14.19
N GLN A 800 -31.30 -12.59 -15.43
CA GLN A 800 -31.76 -13.76 -16.16
C GLN A 800 -31.31 -15.09 -15.53
N GLN A 801 -30.04 -15.20 -15.13
CA GLN A 801 -29.54 -16.38 -14.42
C GLN A 801 -30.30 -16.61 -13.10
N THR A 802 -30.56 -15.54 -12.35
CA THR A 802 -31.31 -15.61 -11.08
C THR A 802 -32.74 -16.10 -11.32
N LYS A 803 -33.44 -15.56 -12.34
CA LYS A 803 -34.79 -16.01 -12.72
C LYS A 803 -34.81 -17.48 -13.15
N ARG A 804 -33.80 -17.95 -13.91
CA ARG A 804 -33.67 -19.36 -14.31
C ARG A 804 -33.47 -20.28 -13.10
N ILE A 805 -32.63 -19.89 -12.13
CA ILE A 805 -32.40 -20.65 -10.90
C ILE A 805 -33.70 -20.73 -10.07
N LEU A 806 -34.43 -19.62 -9.93
CA LEU A 806 -35.72 -19.58 -9.23
C LEU A 806 -36.78 -20.47 -9.91
N ASN A 807 -36.90 -20.40 -11.24
CA ASN A 807 -37.82 -21.25 -12.00
C ASN A 807 -37.45 -22.73 -11.89
N ASN A 808 -36.15 -23.07 -11.93
CA ASN A 808 -35.68 -24.44 -11.75
C ASN A 808 -35.98 -24.95 -10.32
N LYS A 809 -35.81 -24.11 -9.28
CA LYS A 809 -36.19 -24.45 -7.90
C LYS A 809 -37.70 -24.64 -7.75
N LYS A 810 -38.50 -23.79 -8.38
CA LYS A 810 -39.97 -23.90 -8.35
C LYS A 810 -40.44 -25.18 -9.06
N ASN A 811 -39.85 -25.52 -10.20
CA ASN A 811 -40.13 -26.75 -10.92
C ASN A 811 -39.64 -27.99 -10.17
N SER A 812 -38.50 -27.93 -9.47
CA SER A 812 -38.06 -29.03 -8.60
C SER A 812 -39.00 -29.23 -7.41
N LEU A 813 -39.47 -28.15 -6.78
CA LEU A 813 -40.44 -28.20 -5.68
C LEU A 813 -41.80 -28.78 -6.14
N LEU A 814 -42.26 -28.42 -7.34
CA LEU A 814 -43.47 -28.97 -7.96
C LEU A 814 -43.31 -30.46 -8.32
N SER A 815 -42.13 -30.88 -8.78
CA SER A 815 -41.84 -32.30 -9.05
C SER A 815 -41.81 -33.15 -7.77
N VAL A 816 -41.27 -32.61 -6.68
CA VAL A 816 -41.23 -33.28 -5.37
C VAL A 816 -42.64 -33.39 -4.77
N THR A 817 -43.50 -32.38 -4.94
CA THR A 817 -44.88 -32.44 -4.45
C THR A 817 -45.75 -33.41 -5.25
N CYS A 818 -45.56 -33.54 -6.56
CA CYS A 818 -46.23 -34.58 -7.38
C CYS A 818 -45.74 -36.02 -7.10
N THR A 819 -44.59 -36.20 -6.44
CA THR A 819 -44.11 -37.54 -6.06
C THR A 819 -44.58 -37.95 -4.65
N ILE A 820 -45.14 -37.01 -3.89
CA ILE A 820 -45.62 -37.20 -2.51
C ILE A 820 -47.15 -37.35 -2.43
N THR A 821 -47.87 -36.96 -3.49
CA THR A 821 -49.29 -37.33 -3.76
C THR A 821 -49.37 -38.56 -4.63
#